data_AF-A0A229RLD7-F1
#
_entry.id   AF-A0A229RLD7-F1
#
_cell.length_a   1.000
_cell.length_b   1.000
_cell.length_c   1.000
_cell.angle_alpha   90.00
_cell.angle_beta   90.00
_cell.angle_gamma   90.00
#
_symmetry.space_group_name_H-M   'P 1'
#
loop_
_entity.id
_entity.type
_entity.pdbx_description
1 polymer ?
#
loop_
_entity_poly.entity_id
_entity_poly.type
_entity_poly.pdbx_seq_one_letter_code
_entity_poly.pdbx_strand_id
1 'polypeptide(L)'
;MKPYPFTAVVGMSDLRLALVLSSISPAVGGVLVRGEKGTAKSTMVRALAGLLPGVDVVDACRFSCDPVEPDPACPDGPHAEGSAAHRRPARLVELPVGAAEDRVIGSLNLERALADGVTDFQPGLLAAAHRGLLYVDEVNLLHDHLVDTLLDAAAMGRATVEREGVSVSHAARFVLIGTMNPEEGELRPQLLDRFGLTVEVASSRDPELRVEVVRRRLAYEADPDGFAGQYAAADAELAADIEAAQRLLPSVKLPDDALRQIAEVCASFEVDGMRADIVTARTAVAHAAWAGRTEVTTEDVRVAARLALPHRRRRNPFDAPGISEEQLEQALQDAEPEGPGPEDDGPGSGTPPPPSEGEAPSSEGAQEPSGGGQSGGDQKPVGAGEAFRARRFEVKGTGEGAAGRRSRAITDNGRTIGVQPAGTKDGHPHLLATVRAAAPHQRSRGRSGAGLVVRPQDLRFARREGREGNLVLFCVDASGSMGARQRMREVKTAVLSLLLDAYQRRDKVGLVTFRASGAELALPPTISVDAAASRLDGLATGGRTPLAEGLLEAARVLRIEAVRDPLRRPLLVVVTDGRATSGADAVQRAQQAAGLLAGNVTSVVMDCESGKMRLGLAADLAEHLGAEHVPVTEVAADTLAGAVRTRISGRAA
;
A
#
# COMPACT_ATOMS: atom_id res chain seq x y z
N MET A 1 -12.67 -16.32 29.69
CA MET A 1 -12.21 -16.98 28.46
C MET A 1 -10.81 -16.49 28.16
N LYS A 2 -9.81 -17.34 28.40
CA LYS A 2 -8.42 -17.01 28.03
C LYS A 2 -8.29 -16.88 26.50
N PRO A 3 -7.40 -16.01 25.98
CA PRO A 3 -7.13 -15.93 24.56
C PRO A 3 -6.54 -17.25 24.05
N TYR A 4 -6.61 -17.47 22.73
CA TYR A 4 -5.98 -18.62 22.08
C TYR A 4 -4.45 -18.57 22.31
N PRO A 5 -3.80 -19.63 22.80
CA PRO A 5 -2.36 -19.65 23.11
C PRO A 5 -1.49 -19.41 21.86
N PHE A 6 -0.37 -18.70 22.03
CA PHE A 6 0.48 -18.34 20.89
C PHE A 6 1.24 -19.55 20.33
N THR A 7 1.76 -20.40 21.22
CA THR A 7 2.44 -21.66 20.85
C THR A 7 1.49 -22.68 20.22
N ALA A 8 0.18 -22.57 20.46
CA ALA A 8 -0.83 -23.45 19.87
C ALA A 8 -1.13 -23.14 18.39
N VAL A 9 -0.70 -22.00 17.85
CA VAL A 9 -0.90 -21.67 16.43
C VAL A 9 0.05 -22.51 15.57
N VAL A 10 -0.51 -23.24 14.61
CA VAL A 10 0.22 -24.21 13.77
C VAL A 10 0.81 -23.51 12.54
N GLY A 11 2.08 -23.80 12.24
CA GLY A 11 2.78 -23.22 11.10
C GLY A 11 3.16 -21.75 11.29
N MET A 12 3.36 -21.04 10.17
CA MET A 12 3.66 -19.59 10.14
C MET A 12 4.92 -19.20 10.92
N SER A 13 6.01 -19.95 10.74
CA SER A 13 7.29 -19.71 11.41
C SER A 13 7.80 -18.28 11.23
N ASP A 14 7.69 -17.73 10.01
CA ASP A 14 8.17 -16.38 9.70
C ASP A 14 7.33 -15.30 10.38
N LEU A 15 6.01 -15.48 10.44
CA LEU A 15 5.14 -14.55 11.17
C LEU A 15 5.46 -14.60 12.66
N ARG A 16 5.61 -15.81 13.21
CA ARG A 16 5.97 -16.00 14.62
C ARG A 16 7.28 -15.30 14.94
N LEU A 17 8.30 -15.53 14.11
CA LEU A 17 9.61 -14.94 14.28
C LEU A 17 9.58 -13.42 14.15
N ALA A 18 8.96 -12.86 13.12
CA ALA A 18 8.85 -11.42 12.93
C ALA A 18 8.15 -10.72 14.11
N LEU A 19 7.08 -11.33 14.63
CA LEU A 19 6.37 -10.85 15.80
C LEU A 19 7.26 -10.87 17.06
N VAL A 20 7.97 -11.98 17.31
CA VAL A 20 8.92 -12.11 18.42
C VAL A 20 10.05 -11.06 18.31
N LEU A 21 10.71 -10.95 17.16
CA LEU A 21 11.79 -9.98 16.94
C LEU A 21 11.31 -8.53 17.12
N SER A 22 10.11 -8.21 16.63
CA SER A 22 9.52 -6.87 16.82
C SER A 22 9.18 -6.56 18.28
N SER A 23 8.88 -7.58 19.09
CA SER A 23 8.66 -7.45 20.53
C SER A 23 9.95 -7.28 21.32
N ILE A 24 11.05 -7.87 20.85
CA ILE A 24 12.39 -7.71 21.44
C ILE A 24 12.93 -6.31 21.13
N SER A 25 12.81 -5.87 19.87
CA SER A 25 13.28 -4.56 19.41
C SER A 25 12.18 -3.81 18.66
N PRO A 26 11.38 -2.97 19.34
CA PRO A 26 10.37 -2.13 18.69
C PRO A 26 10.97 -1.17 17.64
N ALA A 27 12.27 -0.84 17.78
CA ALA A 27 13.01 0.01 16.86
C ALA A 27 13.18 -0.57 15.44
N VAL A 28 12.82 -1.84 15.23
CA VAL A 28 12.80 -2.46 13.89
C VAL A 28 11.80 -1.77 12.96
N GLY A 29 10.74 -1.12 13.49
CA GLY A 29 9.83 -0.29 12.68
C GLY A 29 8.51 -0.97 12.28
N GLY A 30 8.02 -1.90 13.09
CA GLY A 30 6.72 -2.56 12.92
C GLY A 30 6.72 -3.72 11.92
N VAL A 31 5.64 -4.51 11.96
CA VAL A 31 5.46 -5.72 11.15
C VAL A 31 4.23 -5.59 10.28
N LEU A 32 4.40 -5.88 8.98
CA LEU A 32 3.34 -5.89 8.00
C LEU A 32 3.01 -7.31 7.57
N VAL A 33 1.80 -7.77 7.88
CA VAL A 33 1.34 -9.13 7.61
C VAL A 33 0.43 -9.12 6.39
N ARG A 34 0.96 -9.61 5.26
CA ARG A 34 0.22 -9.74 3.99
C ARG A 34 -0.38 -11.13 3.90
N GLY A 35 -1.66 -11.26 3.57
CA GLY A 35 -2.25 -12.58 3.35
C GLY A 35 -3.75 -12.58 3.19
N GLU A 36 -4.30 -13.70 2.74
CA GLU A 36 -5.74 -13.88 2.55
C GLU A 36 -6.53 -13.85 3.87
N LYS A 37 -7.84 -13.71 3.78
CA LYS A 37 -8.74 -13.84 4.93
C LYS A 37 -8.72 -15.29 5.45
N GLY A 38 -8.84 -15.46 6.76
CA GLY A 38 -8.88 -16.79 7.40
C GLY A 38 -7.52 -17.40 7.75
N THR A 39 -6.41 -16.67 7.55
CA THR A 39 -5.03 -17.10 7.85
C THR A 39 -4.60 -16.88 9.31
N ALA A 40 -5.53 -16.81 10.26
CA ALA A 40 -5.28 -16.63 11.71
C ALA A 40 -4.41 -15.41 12.14
N LYS A 41 -4.16 -14.43 11.24
CA LYS A 41 -3.34 -13.22 11.52
C LYS A 41 -3.74 -12.51 12.82
N SER A 42 -5.02 -12.17 12.96
CA SER A 42 -5.54 -11.49 14.16
C SER A 42 -5.48 -12.37 15.42
N THR A 43 -5.56 -13.69 15.27
CA THR A 43 -5.45 -14.63 16.40
C THR A 43 -4.02 -14.65 16.93
N MET A 44 -3.02 -14.70 16.04
CA MET A 44 -1.60 -14.68 16.41
C MET A 44 -1.23 -13.38 17.14
N VAL A 45 -1.66 -12.22 16.64
CA VAL A 45 -1.36 -10.93 17.28
C VAL A 45 -2.01 -10.81 18.65
N ARG A 46 -3.26 -11.27 18.81
CA ARG A 46 -3.94 -11.29 20.11
C ARG A 46 -3.24 -12.22 21.11
N ALA A 47 -2.75 -13.35 20.64
CA ALA A 47 -2.01 -14.29 21.46
C ALA A 47 -0.67 -13.72 21.93
N LEU A 48 0.04 -12.98 21.06
CA LEU A 48 1.31 -12.32 21.39
C LEU A 48 1.19 -11.36 22.59
N ALA A 49 0.08 -10.64 22.70
CA ALA A 49 -0.15 -9.71 23.80
C ALA A 49 -0.12 -10.38 25.18
N GLY A 50 -0.50 -11.67 25.25
CA GLY A 50 -0.44 -12.47 26.48
C GLY A 50 0.98 -12.91 26.86
N LEU A 51 1.94 -12.86 25.93
CA LEU A 51 3.34 -13.25 26.15
C LEU A 51 4.23 -12.09 26.59
N LEU A 52 3.83 -10.85 26.33
CA LEU A 52 4.66 -9.70 26.67
C LEU A 52 4.74 -9.50 28.20
N PRO A 53 5.92 -9.13 28.72
CA PRO A 53 6.08 -8.88 30.14
C PRO A 53 5.16 -7.73 30.60
N GLY A 54 4.65 -7.84 31.82
CA GLY A 54 3.88 -6.77 32.45
C GLY A 54 4.75 -5.54 32.68
N VAL A 55 4.18 -4.35 32.47
CA VAL A 55 4.84 -3.04 32.60
C VAL A 55 4.43 -2.34 33.89
N ASP A 56 5.39 -1.68 34.54
CA ASP A 56 5.15 -0.84 35.71
C ASP A 56 4.74 0.56 35.27
N VAL A 57 3.66 1.10 35.85
CA VAL A 57 3.05 2.35 35.41
C VAL A 57 2.74 3.25 36.59
N VAL A 58 3.05 4.54 36.46
CA VAL A 58 2.69 5.57 37.44
C VAL A 58 1.17 5.64 37.63
N ASP A 59 0.72 5.63 38.88
CA ASP A 59 -0.69 5.70 39.25
C ASP A 59 -1.33 6.99 38.74
N ALA A 60 -2.58 6.87 38.27
CA ALA A 60 -3.38 7.95 37.68
C ALA A 60 -2.80 8.62 36.41
N CYS A 61 -1.64 8.19 35.89
CA CYS A 61 -1.12 8.68 34.61
C CYS A 61 -1.87 8.05 33.42
N ARG A 62 -2.58 8.87 32.63
CA ARG A 62 -3.33 8.41 31.45
C ARG A 62 -2.42 7.97 30.30
N PHE A 63 -1.16 8.40 30.29
CA PHE A 63 -0.17 8.10 29.26
C PHE A 63 0.73 6.90 29.58
N SER A 64 0.51 6.24 30.73
CA SER A 64 1.26 5.06 31.16
C SER A 64 2.78 5.27 31.30
N CYS A 65 3.19 6.40 31.88
CA CYS A 65 4.60 6.71 32.14
C CYS A 65 5.29 5.64 32.99
N ASP A 66 6.58 5.41 32.70
CA ASP A 66 7.45 4.56 33.51
C ASP A 66 7.78 5.26 34.84
N PRO A 67 7.65 4.58 36.00
CA PRO A 67 7.98 5.18 37.30
C PRO A 67 9.49 5.40 37.53
N VAL A 68 10.35 4.67 36.82
CA VAL A 68 11.82 4.79 36.89
C VAL A 68 12.31 5.88 35.92
N GLU A 69 11.76 5.92 34.71
CA GLU A 69 12.11 6.90 33.68
C GLU A 69 10.85 7.59 33.11
N PRO A 70 10.17 8.45 33.88
CA PRO A 70 8.94 9.11 33.43
C PRO A 70 9.18 10.04 32.23
N ASP A 71 8.21 10.11 31.31
CA ASP A 71 8.30 11.02 30.16
C ASP A 71 8.25 12.49 30.64
N PRO A 72 9.31 13.30 30.42
CA PRO A 72 9.35 14.68 30.90
C PRO A 72 8.31 15.59 30.23
N ALA A 73 7.79 15.20 29.07
CA ALA A 73 6.78 15.93 28.33
C ALA A 73 5.35 15.37 28.56
N CYS A 74 5.16 14.43 29.49
CA CYS A 74 3.85 13.85 29.76
C CYS A 74 2.83 14.94 30.14
N PRO A 75 1.65 15.00 29.48
CA PRO A 75 0.61 15.97 29.82
C PRO A 75 0.01 15.82 31.23
N ASP A 76 0.16 14.65 31.87
CA ASP A 76 -0.24 14.40 33.26
C ASP A 76 0.92 14.58 34.26
N GLY A 77 2.10 14.97 33.76
CA GLY A 77 3.31 15.20 34.54
C GLY A 77 3.46 16.65 35.02
N PRO A 78 4.59 16.97 35.67
CA PRO A 78 5.73 16.09 35.92
C PRO A 78 5.43 15.00 36.98
N HIS A 79 6.00 13.81 36.80
CA HIS A 79 5.94 12.73 37.79
C HIS A 79 7.23 12.73 38.61
N ALA A 80 7.14 12.69 39.94
CA ALA A 80 8.31 12.62 40.81
C ALA A 80 8.91 11.20 40.82
N GLU A 81 10.22 11.08 41.01
CA GLU A 81 10.86 9.78 41.27
C GLU A 81 10.22 9.10 42.48
N GLY A 82 9.84 7.82 42.34
CA GLY A 82 9.14 7.08 43.40
C GLY A 82 7.64 7.37 43.52
N SER A 83 7.03 7.98 42.50
CA SER A 83 5.57 8.06 42.38
C SER A 83 4.94 6.67 42.55
N ALA A 84 3.79 6.60 43.23
CA ALA A 84 3.06 5.34 43.38
C ALA A 84 2.83 4.70 42.00
N ALA A 85 3.07 3.40 41.90
CA ALA A 85 3.03 2.67 40.64
C ALA A 85 2.42 1.28 40.85
N HIS A 86 1.78 0.77 39.80
CA HIS A 86 1.27 -0.59 39.76
C HIS A 86 1.76 -1.30 38.50
N ARG A 87 1.92 -2.62 38.60
CA ARG A 87 2.22 -3.47 37.45
C ARG A 87 0.93 -3.84 36.73
N ARG A 88 0.93 -3.71 35.41
CA ARG A 88 -0.19 -4.13 34.55
C ARG A 88 0.30 -4.95 33.34
N PRO A 89 -0.53 -5.81 32.74
CA PRO A 89 -0.17 -6.46 31.47
C PRO A 89 0.04 -5.44 30.35
N ALA A 90 0.84 -5.82 29.36
CA ALA A 90 0.96 -5.07 28.12
C ALA A 90 -0.42 -4.92 27.45
N ARG A 91 -0.70 -3.74 26.90
CA ARG A 91 -2.00 -3.47 26.25
C ARG A 91 -1.91 -3.80 24.76
N LEU A 92 -2.87 -4.55 24.27
CA LEU A 92 -3.17 -4.63 22.85
C LEU A 92 -4.25 -3.61 22.52
N VAL A 93 -3.92 -2.64 21.67
CA VAL A 93 -4.85 -1.64 21.17
C VAL A 93 -5.17 -1.96 19.73
N GLU A 94 -6.45 -2.17 19.42
CA GLU A 94 -6.92 -2.41 18.06
C GLU A 94 -7.44 -1.11 17.45
N LEU A 95 -6.93 -0.77 16.27
CA LEU A 95 -7.37 0.36 15.47
C LEU A 95 -8.41 -0.11 14.44
N PRO A 96 -9.69 0.31 14.56
CA PRO A 96 -10.68 -0.01 13.55
C PRO A 96 -10.46 0.83 12.28
N VAL A 97 -10.78 0.27 11.11
CA VAL A 97 -10.65 0.91 9.79
C VAL A 97 -11.33 2.29 9.71
N GLY A 98 -12.47 2.45 10.41
CA GLY A 98 -13.23 3.70 10.45
C GLY A 98 -12.85 4.66 11.58
N ALA A 99 -11.69 4.48 12.24
CA ALA A 99 -11.29 5.37 13.33
C ALA A 99 -11.06 6.80 12.81
N ALA A 100 -11.75 7.76 13.43
CA ALA A 100 -11.45 9.18 13.23
C ALA A 100 -10.06 9.52 13.76
N GLU A 101 -9.39 10.48 13.11
CA GLU A 101 -8.05 10.93 13.49
C GLU A 101 -7.94 11.34 14.96
N ASP A 102 -8.94 12.07 15.46
CA ASP A 102 -9.04 12.50 16.85
C ASP A 102 -9.06 11.34 17.86
N ARG A 103 -9.60 10.17 17.46
CA ARG A 103 -9.54 8.95 18.29
C ARG A 103 -8.14 8.34 18.28
N VAL A 104 -7.42 8.43 17.17
CA VAL A 104 -6.07 7.85 17.02
C VAL A 104 -5.04 8.67 17.79
N ILE A 105 -4.97 9.96 17.47
CA ILE A 105 -3.93 10.87 17.97
C ILE A 105 -4.33 11.45 19.34
N GLY A 106 -5.62 11.64 19.57
CA GLY A 106 -6.16 12.35 20.73
C GLY A 106 -6.78 13.68 20.31
N SER A 107 -7.58 14.26 21.20
CA SER A 107 -8.35 15.46 20.92
C SER A 107 -8.33 16.42 22.09
N LEU A 108 -8.51 17.71 21.82
CA LEU A 108 -8.70 18.70 22.87
C LEU A 108 -10.18 18.75 23.25
N ASN A 109 -10.49 18.71 24.54
CA ASN A 109 -11.86 18.92 25.01
C ASN A 109 -12.25 20.39 24.84
N LEU A 110 -12.82 20.69 23.68
CA LEU A 110 -13.21 22.03 23.26
C LEU A 110 -14.27 22.65 24.17
N GLU A 111 -15.19 21.84 24.70
CA GLU A 111 -16.25 22.31 25.59
C GLU A 111 -15.65 22.84 26.89
N ARG A 112 -14.74 22.09 27.52
CA ARG A 112 -14.03 22.54 28.73
C ARG A 112 -13.07 23.70 28.44
N ALA A 113 -12.37 23.66 27.31
CA ALA A 113 -11.50 24.75 26.90
C ALA A 113 -12.28 26.07 26.69
N LEU A 114 -13.48 26.00 26.13
CA LEU A 114 -14.32 27.17 25.88
C LEU A 114 -15.14 27.58 27.11
N ALA A 115 -15.69 26.66 27.89
CA ALA A 115 -16.58 26.95 29.02
C ALA A 115 -15.82 27.25 30.32
N ASP A 116 -14.76 26.49 30.60
CA ASP A 116 -13.98 26.59 31.84
C ASP A 116 -12.65 27.32 31.64
N GLY A 117 -12.22 27.51 30.37
CA GLY A 117 -10.90 28.06 30.06
C GLY A 117 -9.75 27.09 30.31
N VAL A 118 -10.04 25.80 30.52
CA VAL A 118 -9.06 24.76 30.84
C VAL A 118 -8.78 23.90 29.61
N THR A 119 -7.53 23.89 29.15
CA THR A 119 -7.08 22.98 28.08
C THR A 119 -6.91 21.57 28.65
N ASP A 120 -7.88 20.71 28.40
CA ASP A 120 -7.83 19.28 28.76
C ASP A 120 -7.65 18.45 27.48
N PHE A 121 -6.50 17.81 27.34
CA PHE A 121 -6.21 16.92 26.22
C PHE A 121 -6.68 15.50 26.55
N GLN A 122 -7.53 14.94 25.69
CA GLN A 122 -7.97 13.56 25.78
C GLN A 122 -7.00 12.66 25.00
N PRO A 123 -6.35 11.69 25.68
CA PRO A 123 -5.43 10.77 25.03
C PRO A 123 -6.13 9.90 23.99
N GLY A 124 -5.48 9.73 22.83
CA GLY A 124 -5.94 8.83 21.77
C GLY A 124 -5.45 7.38 21.93
N LEU A 125 -5.68 6.59 20.89
CA LEU A 125 -5.21 5.20 20.80
C LEU A 125 -3.69 5.08 20.84
N LEU A 126 -2.94 6.06 20.32
CA LEU A 126 -1.48 6.09 20.39
C LEU A 126 -0.97 6.15 21.84
N ALA A 127 -1.61 6.96 22.70
CA ALA A 127 -1.30 7.01 24.12
C ALA A 127 -1.70 5.69 24.82
N ALA A 128 -2.84 5.11 24.45
CA ALA A 128 -3.27 3.83 25.01
C ALA A 128 -2.35 2.65 24.62
N ALA A 129 -1.73 2.71 23.45
CA ALA A 129 -0.81 1.69 22.94
C ALA A 129 0.60 1.81 23.51
N HIS A 130 0.92 2.92 24.20
CA HIS A 130 2.25 3.13 24.76
C HIS A 130 2.66 1.98 25.70
N ARG A 131 3.86 1.45 25.45
CA ARG A 131 4.45 0.26 26.11
C ARG A 131 3.56 -0.98 25.95
N GLY A 132 3.03 -1.15 24.75
CA GLY A 132 2.19 -2.27 24.34
C GLY A 132 2.25 -2.50 22.83
N LEU A 133 1.15 -2.97 22.26
CA LEU A 133 1.00 -3.23 20.83
C LEU A 133 -0.12 -2.38 20.23
N LEU A 134 0.11 -1.91 19.01
CA LEU A 134 -0.92 -1.30 18.17
C LEU A 134 -1.18 -2.21 16.99
N TYR A 135 -2.35 -2.86 16.97
CA TYR A 135 -2.81 -3.68 15.87
C TYR A 135 -3.72 -2.89 14.95
N VAL A 136 -3.43 -2.92 13.66
CA VAL A 136 -4.22 -2.29 12.62
C VAL A 136 -4.68 -3.35 11.65
N ASP A 137 -6.00 -3.58 11.61
CA ASP A 137 -6.59 -4.50 10.64
C ASP A 137 -6.79 -3.76 9.31
N GLU A 138 -6.40 -4.40 8.20
CA GLU A 138 -6.59 -3.86 6.84
C GLU A 138 -6.01 -2.43 6.69
N VAL A 139 -4.71 -2.26 6.99
CA VAL A 139 -3.99 -0.96 6.91
C VAL A 139 -4.16 -0.28 5.56
N ASN A 140 -4.32 -1.06 4.48
CA ASN A 140 -4.56 -0.57 3.13
C ASN A 140 -5.88 0.21 2.98
N LEU A 141 -6.83 0.06 3.91
CA LEU A 141 -8.11 0.77 3.90
C LEU A 141 -8.09 2.07 4.73
N LEU A 142 -7.04 2.28 5.55
CA LEU A 142 -6.90 3.52 6.30
C LEU A 142 -6.52 4.69 5.40
N HIS A 143 -6.89 5.89 5.83
CA HIS A 143 -6.40 7.11 5.19
C HIS A 143 -4.88 7.23 5.33
N ASP A 144 -4.19 7.58 4.25
CA ASP A 144 -2.72 7.64 4.22
C ASP A 144 -2.10 8.52 5.31
N HIS A 145 -2.71 9.66 5.65
CA HIS A 145 -2.19 10.55 6.69
C HIS A 145 -2.24 9.90 8.09
N LEU A 146 -3.22 9.03 8.34
CA LEU A 146 -3.26 8.24 9.58
C LEU A 146 -2.13 7.22 9.57
N VAL A 147 -1.97 6.49 8.47
CA VAL A 147 -0.88 5.50 8.33
C VAL A 147 0.49 6.17 8.52
N ASP A 148 0.69 7.33 7.90
CA ASP A 148 1.90 8.16 8.03
C ASP A 148 2.18 8.53 9.49
N THR A 149 1.17 9.05 10.18
CA THR A 149 1.24 9.42 11.61
C THR A 149 1.54 8.21 12.50
N LEU A 150 0.91 7.06 12.24
CA LEU A 150 1.15 5.84 13.01
C LEU A 150 2.60 5.35 12.85
N LEU A 151 3.11 5.37 11.61
CA LEU A 151 4.48 4.99 11.30
C LEU A 151 5.48 5.98 11.89
N ASP A 152 5.17 7.28 11.91
CA ASP A 152 6.05 8.30 12.53
C ASP A 152 6.10 8.10 14.04
N ALA A 153 4.95 7.89 14.67
CA ALA A 153 4.87 7.61 16.09
C ALA A 153 5.63 6.33 16.47
N ALA A 154 5.49 5.26 15.68
CA ALA A 154 6.20 4.01 15.89
C ALA A 154 7.73 4.15 15.72
N ALA A 155 8.18 4.92 14.72
CA ALA A 155 9.61 5.12 14.44
C ALA A 155 10.28 6.08 15.45
N MET A 156 9.61 7.18 15.81
CA MET A 156 10.13 8.18 16.75
C MET A 156 9.91 7.78 18.21
N GLY A 157 8.98 6.86 18.48
CA GLY A 157 8.57 6.49 19.84
C GLY A 157 7.86 7.62 20.59
N ARG A 158 7.36 8.62 19.88
CA ARG A 158 6.65 9.79 20.40
C ARG A 158 5.54 10.21 19.44
N ALA A 159 4.43 10.68 19.99
CA ALA A 159 3.35 11.29 19.22
C ALA A 159 3.28 12.77 19.57
N THR A 160 3.20 13.61 18.55
CA THR A 160 3.06 15.07 18.69
C THR A 160 1.80 15.52 17.97
N VAL A 161 0.99 16.30 18.68
CA VAL A 161 -0.30 16.82 18.22
C VAL A 161 -0.22 18.33 18.19
N GLU A 162 -0.14 18.89 16.98
CA GLU A 162 -0.13 20.34 16.78
C GLU A 162 -1.44 20.78 16.14
N ARG A 163 -2.40 21.19 16.97
CA ARG A 163 -3.75 21.55 16.52
C ARG A 163 -4.31 22.73 17.28
N GLU A 164 -5.03 23.60 16.58
CA GLU A 164 -5.76 24.74 17.17
C GLU A 164 -4.89 25.64 18.07
N GLY A 165 -3.60 25.79 17.71
CA GLY A 165 -2.64 26.60 18.47
C GLY A 165 -2.05 25.93 19.71
N VAL A 166 -2.36 24.65 19.94
CA VAL A 166 -1.81 23.84 21.03
C VAL A 166 -0.87 22.78 20.45
N SER A 167 0.33 22.65 21.02
CA SER A 167 1.27 21.56 20.73
C SER A 167 1.37 20.68 21.97
N VAL A 168 0.93 19.43 21.86
CA VAL A 168 1.00 18.41 22.91
C VAL A 168 1.89 17.28 22.39
N SER A 169 2.91 16.90 23.14
CA SER A 169 3.77 15.75 22.80
C SER A 169 3.78 14.75 23.93
N HIS A 170 3.71 13.46 23.63
CA HIS A 170 3.82 12.40 24.64
C HIS A 170 4.58 11.19 24.08
N ALA A 171 5.14 10.37 24.97
CA ALA A 171 5.75 9.11 24.61
C ALA A 171 4.72 8.15 23.98
N ALA A 172 5.16 7.46 22.93
CA ALA A 172 4.35 6.54 22.14
C ALA A 172 5.22 5.39 21.59
N ARG A 173 6.02 4.77 22.45
CA ARG A 173 6.78 3.54 22.13
C ARG A 173 5.84 2.33 22.14
N PHE A 174 5.58 1.72 21.00
CA PHE A 174 4.73 0.52 20.87
C PHE A 174 5.16 -0.33 19.68
N VAL A 175 4.77 -1.60 19.68
CA VAL A 175 4.97 -2.49 18.52
C VAL A 175 3.82 -2.30 17.55
N LEU A 176 4.10 -1.75 16.36
CA LEU A 176 3.11 -1.59 15.30
C LEU A 176 2.96 -2.90 14.51
N ILE A 177 1.73 -3.42 14.43
CA ILE A 177 1.42 -4.60 13.63
C ILE A 177 0.27 -4.25 12.69
N GLY A 178 0.55 -4.24 11.40
CA GLY A 178 -0.42 -3.98 10.35
C GLY A 178 -0.75 -5.24 9.59
N THR A 179 -2.03 -5.53 9.34
CA THR A 179 -2.43 -6.57 8.38
C THR A 179 -2.92 -5.93 7.09
N MET A 180 -2.79 -6.64 5.98
CA MET A 180 -3.52 -6.28 4.75
C MET A 180 -3.96 -7.52 3.99
N ASN A 181 -5.00 -7.36 3.18
CA ASN A 181 -5.33 -8.28 2.10
C ASN A 181 -4.93 -7.63 0.76
N PRO A 182 -3.94 -8.19 0.04
CA PRO A 182 -3.52 -7.65 -1.27
C PRO A 182 -4.66 -7.53 -2.28
N GLU A 183 -5.71 -8.35 -2.16
CA GLU A 183 -6.87 -8.31 -3.05
C GLU A 183 -7.72 -7.03 -2.88
N GLU A 184 -7.68 -6.39 -1.70
CA GLU A 184 -8.46 -5.20 -1.38
C GLU A 184 -7.73 -3.89 -1.69
N GLY A 185 -6.50 -3.98 -2.22
CA GLY A 185 -5.65 -2.86 -2.57
C GLY A 185 -4.30 -2.92 -1.87
N GLU A 186 -3.29 -2.34 -2.53
CA GLU A 186 -1.94 -2.27 -1.97
C GLU A 186 -1.70 -0.94 -1.24
N LEU A 187 -0.83 -0.99 -0.23
CA LEU A 187 -0.27 0.20 0.40
C LEU A 187 0.65 0.94 -0.58
N ARG A 188 0.71 2.27 -0.46
CA ARG A 188 1.66 3.06 -1.24
C ARG A 188 3.09 2.57 -1.01
N PRO A 189 3.95 2.50 -2.05
CA PRO A 189 5.35 2.09 -1.89
C PRO A 189 6.09 2.89 -0.81
N GLN A 190 5.81 4.20 -0.69
CA GLN A 190 6.43 5.06 0.32
C GLN A 190 6.03 4.70 1.76
N LEU A 191 4.80 4.21 1.97
CA LEU A 191 4.32 3.77 3.29
C LEU A 191 4.74 2.33 3.57
N LEU A 192 4.76 1.50 2.53
CA LEU A 192 5.24 0.13 2.60
C LEU A 192 6.72 0.10 3.06
N ASP A 193 7.58 0.91 2.46
CA ASP A 193 9.00 1.05 2.82
C ASP A 193 9.23 1.54 4.27
N ARG A 194 8.22 2.14 4.90
CA ARG A 194 8.30 2.58 6.31
C ARG A 194 8.06 1.46 7.30
N PHE A 195 7.47 0.33 6.88
CA PHE A 195 7.40 -0.87 7.71
C PHE A 195 8.78 -1.54 7.81
N GLY A 196 9.13 -1.95 9.02
CA GLY A 196 10.36 -2.68 9.30
C GLY A 196 10.36 -4.03 8.59
N LEU A 197 9.44 -4.89 8.98
CA LEU A 197 9.35 -6.27 8.50
C LEU A 197 8.09 -6.49 7.68
N THR A 198 8.17 -7.34 6.67
CA THR A 198 7.00 -7.85 5.94
C THR A 198 7.01 -9.36 5.95
N VAL A 199 5.86 -9.96 6.24
CA VAL A 199 5.66 -11.40 6.19
C VAL A 199 4.45 -11.71 5.31
N GLU A 200 4.64 -12.64 4.37
CA GLU A 200 3.55 -13.20 3.59
C GLU A 200 3.01 -14.45 4.28
N VAL A 201 1.69 -14.49 4.48
CA VAL A 201 0.99 -15.58 5.13
C VAL A 201 0.01 -16.16 4.12
N ALA A 202 0.33 -17.37 3.66
CA ALA A 202 -0.52 -18.15 2.80
C ALA A 202 -1.24 -19.25 3.59
N SER A 203 -2.44 -19.61 3.15
CA SER A 203 -3.14 -20.79 3.64
C SER A 203 -2.34 -22.04 3.26
N SER A 204 -1.95 -22.86 4.24
CA SER A 204 -1.24 -24.12 3.95
C SER A 204 -2.09 -25.01 3.04
N ARG A 205 -1.45 -25.55 1.99
CA ARG A 205 -2.07 -26.53 1.08
C ARG A 205 -1.95 -27.97 1.59
N ASP A 206 -1.16 -28.19 2.64
CA ASP A 206 -0.98 -29.49 3.26
C ASP A 206 -2.24 -29.92 4.04
N PRO A 207 -2.90 -31.03 3.65
CA PRO A 207 -4.06 -31.54 4.35
C PRO A 207 -3.82 -31.81 5.85
N GLU A 208 -2.63 -32.29 6.23
CA GLU A 208 -2.34 -32.65 7.62
C GLU A 208 -2.31 -31.42 8.53
N LEU A 209 -1.61 -30.36 8.10
CA LEU A 209 -1.60 -29.08 8.79
C LEU A 209 -3.00 -28.47 8.90
N ARG A 210 -3.82 -28.57 7.85
CA ARG A 210 -5.20 -28.07 7.87
C ARG A 210 -6.07 -28.82 8.87
N VAL A 211 -5.97 -30.15 8.92
CA VAL A 211 -6.69 -30.98 9.89
C VAL A 211 -6.27 -30.61 11.31
N GLU A 212 -4.99 -30.40 11.55
CA GLU A 212 -4.48 -30.03 12.87
C GLU A 212 -4.98 -28.64 13.32
N VAL A 213 -4.98 -27.65 12.42
CA VAL A 213 -5.56 -26.31 12.70
C VAL A 213 -7.03 -26.43 13.10
N VAL A 214 -7.83 -27.19 12.34
CA VAL A 214 -9.26 -27.38 12.63
C VAL A 214 -9.45 -28.12 13.95
N ARG A 215 -8.67 -29.17 14.21
CA ARG A 215 -8.72 -29.95 15.46
C ARG A 215 -8.46 -29.08 16.68
N ARG A 216 -7.38 -28.29 16.66
CA ARG A 216 -7.05 -27.38 17.77
C ARG A 216 -8.10 -26.31 17.97
N ARG A 217 -8.65 -25.77 16.87
CA ARG A 217 -9.70 -24.76 16.94
C ARG A 217 -10.98 -25.30 17.59
N LEU A 218 -11.43 -26.50 17.20
CA LEU A 218 -12.60 -27.14 17.79
C LEU A 218 -12.38 -27.50 19.27
N ALA A 219 -11.17 -27.95 19.64
CA ALA A 219 -10.83 -28.21 21.03
C ALA A 219 -10.88 -26.94 21.90
N TYR A 220 -10.35 -25.83 21.39
CA TYR A 220 -10.44 -24.51 22.05
C TYR A 220 -11.89 -24.01 22.16
N GLU A 221 -12.73 -24.22 21.15
CA GLU A 221 -14.14 -23.81 21.22
C GLU A 221 -14.95 -24.65 22.22
N ALA A 222 -14.60 -25.93 22.38
CA ALA A 222 -15.25 -26.83 23.34
C ALA A 222 -14.86 -26.54 24.80
N ASP A 223 -13.58 -26.26 25.07
CA ASP A 223 -13.07 -25.89 26.40
C ASP A 223 -11.90 -24.90 26.28
N PRO A 224 -12.18 -23.58 26.23
CA PRO A 224 -11.15 -22.56 26.03
C PRO A 224 -10.12 -22.51 27.17
N ASP A 225 -10.59 -22.64 28.41
CA ASP A 225 -9.74 -22.48 29.59
C ASP A 225 -8.90 -23.75 29.82
N GLY A 226 -9.46 -24.94 29.58
CA GLY A 226 -8.71 -26.20 29.60
C GLY A 226 -7.70 -26.30 28.45
N PHE A 227 -8.07 -25.90 27.24
CA PHE A 227 -7.14 -25.83 26.10
C PHE A 227 -5.98 -24.86 26.38
N ALA A 228 -6.28 -23.65 26.88
CA ALA A 228 -5.25 -22.70 27.27
C ALA A 228 -4.35 -23.23 28.39
N GLY A 229 -4.90 -24.03 29.31
CA GLY A 229 -4.13 -24.72 30.35
C GLY A 229 -3.07 -25.68 29.81
N GLN A 230 -3.34 -26.37 28.70
CA GLN A 230 -2.41 -27.32 28.07
C GLN A 230 -1.15 -26.63 27.49
N TYR A 231 -1.30 -25.40 26.98
CA TYR A 231 -0.22 -24.64 26.35
C TYR A 231 0.41 -23.60 27.28
N ALA A 232 -0.11 -23.43 28.51
CA ALA A 232 0.36 -22.41 29.43
C ALA A 232 1.84 -22.52 29.77
N ALA A 233 2.39 -23.74 29.88
CA ALA A 233 3.81 -23.96 30.14
C ALA A 233 4.68 -23.51 28.96
N ALA A 234 4.29 -23.86 27.72
CA ALA A 234 5.02 -23.48 26.52
C ALA A 234 4.95 -21.97 26.25
N ASP A 235 3.80 -21.32 26.48
CA ASP A 235 3.67 -19.87 26.39
C ASP A 235 4.50 -19.16 27.48
N ALA A 236 4.58 -19.71 28.70
CA ALA A 236 5.41 -19.15 29.77
C ALA A 236 6.92 -19.27 29.49
N GLU A 237 7.36 -20.40 28.92
CA GLU A 237 8.74 -20.59 28.46
C GLU A 237 9.09 -19.57 27.37
N LEU A 238 8.24 -19.44 26.36
CA LEU A 238 8.43 -18.47 25.28
C LEU A 238 8.45 -17.02 25.79
N ALA A 239 7.59 -16.67 26.75
CA ALA A 239 7.60 -15.36 27.38
C ALA A 239 8.91 -15.08 28.14
N ALA A 240 9.45 -16.08 28.84
CA ALA A 240 10.74 -15.99 29.53
C ALA A 240 11.91 -15.80 28.55
N ASP A 241 11.88 -16.49 27.40
CA ASP A 241 12.86 -16.31 26.34
C ASP A 241 12.82 -14.89 25.76
N ILE A 242 11.62 -14.33 25.53
CA ILE A 242 11.46 -12.96 25.02
C ILE A 242 12.06 -11.96 26.02
N GLU A 243 11.76 -12.13 27.31
CA GLU A 243 12.30 -11.28 28.37
C GLU A 243 13.83 -11.41 28.52
N ALA A 244 14.36 -12.62 28.35
CA ALA A 244 15.81 -12.84 28.34
C ALA A 244 16.48 -12.14 27.15
N ALA A 245 15.91 -12.26 25.95
CA ALA A 245 16.41 -11.59 24.75
C ALA A 245 16.32 -10.06 24.84
N GLN A 246 15.23 -9.51 25.40
CA GLN A 246 15.11 -8.06 25.67
C GLN A 246 16.20 -7.54 26.59
N ARG A 247 16.56 -8.30 27.64
CA ARG A 247 17.66 -7.95 28.56
C ARG A 247 19.03 -8.07 27.91
N LEU A 248 19.21 -9.03 27.00
CA LEU A 248 20.48 -9.25 26.29
C LEU A 248 20.72 -8.22 25.17
N LEU A 249 19.65 -7.73 24.53
CA LEU A 249 19.70 -6.85 23.36
C LEU A 249 20.73 -5.69 23.46
N PRO A 250 20.83 -4.93 24.56
CA PRO A 250 21.79 -3.81 24.66
C PRO A 250 23.26 -4.24 24.64
N SER A 251 23.55 -5.51 24.92
CA SER A 251 24.91 -6.07 24.96
C SER A 251 25.35 -6.70 23.63
N VAL A 252 24.44 -6.85 22.67
CA VAL A 252 24.72 -7.47 21.38
C VAL A 252 25.51 -6.51 20.49
N LYS A 253 26.65 -6.98 19.97
CA LYS A 253 27.51 -6.23 19.06
C LYS A 253 27.22 -6.61 17.62
N LEU A 254 27.17 -5.59 16.77
CA LEU A 254 27.17 -5.75 15.31
C LEU A 254 28.60 -5.48 14.82
N PRO A 255 29.38 -6.52 14.48
CA PRO A 255 30.75 -6.34 14.00
C PRO A 255 30.77 -5.76 12.56
N ASP A 256 31.89 -5.14 12.18
CA ASP A 256 32.02 -4.40 10.93
C ASP A 256 31.90 -5.29 9.67
N ASP A 257 32.26 -6.56 9.77
CA ASP A 257 32.06 -7.58 8.74
C ASP A 257 30.57 -7.87 8.50
N ALA A 258 29.79 -8.08 9.56
CA ALA A 258 28.35 -8.24 9.46
C ALA A 258 27.66 -6.97 8.92
N LEU A 259 28.15 -5.78 9.32
CA LEU A 259 27.66 -4.51 8.79
C LEU A 259 27.97 -4.35 7.28
N ARG A 260 29.17 -4.75 6.84
CA ARG A 260 29.55 -4.78 5.44
C ARG A 260 28.67 -5.76 4.64
N GLN A 261 28.46 -6.96 5.17
CA GLN A 261 27.59 -7.96 4.55
C GLN A 261 26.16 -7.43 4.38
N ILE A 262 25.61 -6.75 5.39
CA ILE A 262 24.29 -6.11 5.30
C ILE A 262 24.26 -5.07 4.17
N ALA A 263 25.29 -4.22 4.08
CA ALA A 263 25.36 -3.18 3.05
C ALA A 263 25.46 -3.77 1.63
N GLU A 264 26.26 -4.83 1.45
CA GLU A 264 26.42 -5.53 0.17
C GLU A 264 25.12 -6.21 -0.27
N VAL A 265 24.43 -6.90 0.66
CA VAL A 265 23.12 -7.48 0.40
C VAL A 265 22.10 -6.38 0.05
N CYS A 266 21.99 -5.32 0.84
CA CYS A 266 21.08 -4.21 0.53
C CYS A 266 21.37 -3.56 -0.84
N ALA A 267 22.65 -3.43 -1.21
CA ALA A 267 23.07 -2.89 -2.50
C ALA A 267 22.70 -3.80 -3.68
N SER A 268 22.85 -5.12 -3.53
CA SER A 268 22.50 -6.09 -4.59
C SER A 268 21.00 -6.12 -4.89
N PHE A 269 20.16 -5.77 -3.90
CA PHE A 269 18.71 -5.67 -4.04
C PHE A 269 18.20 -4.31 -4.58
N GLU A 270 19.10 -3.41 -4.98
CA GLU A 270 18.78 -2.07 -5.52
C GLU A 270 17.80 -1.27 -4.65
N VAL A 271 17.96 -1.35 -3.33
CA VAL A 271 17.03 -0.71 -2.38
C VAL A 271 17.30 0.80 -2.29
N ASP A 272 16.23 1.59 -2.31
CA ASP A 272 16.33 3.06 -2.22
C ASP A 272 16.63 3.51 -0.76
N GLY A 273 17.84 4.02 -0.52
CA GLY A 273 18.24 4.67 0.73
C GLY A 273 18.61 3.72 1.88
N MET A 274 19.14 4.28 2.98
CA MET A 274 19.78 3.51 4.07
C MET A 274 18.81 2.87 5.07
N ARG A 275 17.49 2.97 4.85
CA ARG A 275 16.52 2.43 5.80
C ARG A 275 16.57 0.91 5.81
N ALA A 276 16.85 0.29 4.66
CA ALA A 276 16.96 -1.17 4.57
C ALA A 276 18.13 -1.68 5.40
N ASP A 277 19.28 -1.01 5.32
CA ASP A 277 20.47 -1.32 6.11
C ASP A 277 20.18 -1.22 7.61
N ILE A 278 19.58 -0.11 8.06
CA ILE A 278 19.27 0.12 9.48
C ILE A 278 18.30 -0.94 10.02
N VAL A 279 17.26 -1.27 9.27
CA VAL A 279 16.26 -2.26 9.71
C VAL A 279 16.85 -3.66 9.71
N THR A 280 17.60 -4.03 8.66
CA THR A 280 18.28 -5.33 8.59
C THR A 280 19.27 -5.49 9.75
N ALA A 281 20.08 -4.46 10.03
CA ALA A 281 20.98 -4.45 11.17
C ALA A 281 20.25 -4.61 12.51
N ARG A 282 19.18 -3.84 12.75
CA ARG A 282 18.39 -3.94 13.99
C ARG A 282 17.72 -5.31 14.14
N THR A 283 17.23 -5.89 13.06
CA THR A 283 16.62 -7.21 13.05
C THR A 283 17.66 -8.31 13.28
N ALA A 284 18.86 -8.20 12.70
CA ALA A 284 19.95 -9.14 12.92
C ALA A 284 20.43 -9.11 14.39
N VAL A 285 20.56 -7.91 14.97
CA VAL A 285 20.87 -7.72 16.40
C VAL A 285 19.77 -8.32 17.29
N ALA A 286 18.49 -8.10 16.96
CA ALA A 286 17.37 -8.70 17.69
C ALA A 286 17.35 -10.24 17.57
N HIS A 287 17.72 -10.78 16.41
CA HIS A 287 17.79 -12.22 16.16
C HIS A 287 18.96 -12.88 16.91
N ALA A 288 20.13 -12.22 16.95
CA ALA A 288 21.25 -12.68 17.76
C ALA A 288 20.89 -12.70 19.25
N ALA A 289 20.21 -11.66 19.75
CA ALA A 289 19.71 -11.62 21.13
C ALA A 289 18.70 -12.75 21.39
N TRP A 290 17.79 -13.01 20.45
CA TRP A 290 16.82 -14.10 20.51
C TRP A 290 17.49 -15.47 20.55
N ALA A 291 18.60 -15.65 19.83
CA ALA A 291 19.42 -16.85 19.85
C ALA A 291 20.35 -16.95 21.09
N GLY A 292 20.28 -16.01 22.04
CA GLY A 292 21.12 -15.98 23.23
C GLY A 292 22.58 -15.61 22.97
N ARG A 293 22.89 -14.98 21.83
CA ARG A 293 24.24 -14.57 21.44
C ARG A 293 24.47 -13.08 21.64
N THR A 294 25.73 -12.70 21.89
CA THR A 294 26.17 -11.31 22.07
C THR A 294 26.85 -10.72 20.83
N GLU A 295 26.98 -11.49 19.76
CA GLU A 295 27.57 -11.04 18.50
C GLU A 295 26.71 -11.53 17.33
N VAL A 296 26.49 -10.65 16.36
CA VAL A 296 25.73 -10.93 15.13
C VAL A 296 26.55 -11.81 14.20
N THR A 297 25.90 -12.81 13.62
CA THR A 297 26.47 -13.78 12.68
C THR A 297 25.80 -13.67 11.31
N THR A 298 26.38 -14.31 10.29
CA THR A 298 25.81 -14.40 8.94
C THR A 298 24.40 -14.98 8.93
N GLU A 299 24.08 -15.94 9.81
CA GLU A 299 22.72 -16.48 9.90
C GLU A 299 21.70 -15.43 10.37
N ASP A 300 22.10 -14.53 11.27
CA ASP A 300 21.23 -13.43 11.69
C ASP A 300 20.97 -12.45 10.55
N VAL A 301 22.00 -12.17 9.75
CA VAL A 301 21.89 -11.31 8.56
C VAL A 301 20.97 -11.96 7.53
N ARG A 302 21.10 -13.28 7.30
CA ARG A 302 20.23 -14.05 6.41
C ARG A 302 18.76 -13.93 6.83
N VAL A 303 18.46 -14.23 8.09
CA VAL A 303 17.09 -14.14 8.64
C VAL A 303 16.55 -12.71 8.58
N ALA A 304 17.38 -11.72 8.94
CA ALA A 304 16.99 -10.33 8.91
C ALA A 304 16.67 -9.85 7.48
N ALA A 305 17.51 -10.18 6.51
CA ALA A 305 17.33 -9.82 5.11
C ALA A 305 16.04 -10.44 4.54
N ARG A 306 15.75 -11.71 4.88
CA ARG A 306 14.50 -12.39 4.47
C ARG A 306 13.25 -11.66 4.93
N LEU A 307 13.26 -11.06 6.11
CA LEU A 307 12.09 -10.37 6.69
C LEU A 307 12.03 -8.87 6.34
N ALA A 308 13.18 -8.21 6.12
CA ALA A 308 13.27 -6.75 5.99
C ALA A 308 13.28 -6.24 4.54
N LEU A 309 13.73 -7.04 3.57
CA LEU A 309 13.95 -6.61 2.18
C LEU A 309 12.78 -6.85 1.18
N PRO A 310 11.90 -7.87 1.32
CA PRO A 310 10.95 -8.24 0.25
C PRO A 310 10.03 -7.13 -0.26
N HIS A 311 9.71 -6.15 0.60
CA HIS A 311 8.83 -5.04 0.31
C HIS A 311 9.55 -3.75 -0.10
N ARG A 312 10.88 -3.74 -0.10
CA ARG A 312 11.72 -2.56 -0.38
C ARG A 312 12.44 -2.61 -1.73
N ARG A 313 12.49 -3.79 -2.35
CA ARG A 313 13.04 -3.97 -3.70
C ARG A 313 12.27 -3.10 -4.70
N ARG A 314 12.99 -2.39 -5.57
CA ARG A 314 12.41 -1.79 -6.76
C ARG A 314 11.84 -2.89 -7.64
N ARG A 315 10.51 -2.95 -7.70
CA ARG A 315 9.81 -3.84 -8.61
C ARG A 315 9.54 -3.10 -9.91
N ASN A 316 9.83 -3.75 -11.02
CA ASN A 316 9.05 -3.45 -12.22
C ASN A 316 7.62 -3.94 -11.97
N PRO A 317 6.58 -3.31 -12.56
CA PRO A 317 5.17 -3.66 -12.35
C PRO A 317 4.77 -5.12 -12.65
N PHE A 318 5.73 -5.97 -13.03
CA PHE A 318 5.58 -7.35 -13.48
C PHE A 318 6.44 -8.34 -12.68
N ASP A 319 7.26 -7.87 -11.74
CA ASP A 319 8.00 -8.77 -10.86
C ASP A 319 7.04 -9.39 -9.84
N ALA A 320 7.03 -10.72 -9.75
CA ALA A 320 6.24 -11.43 -8.76
C ALA A 320 6.57 -10.94 -7.34
N PRO A 321 5.58 -10.79 -6.44
CA PRO A 321 5.85 -10.44 -5.06
C PRO A 321 6.76 -11.45 -4.39
N GLY A 322 7.77 -10.95 -3.67
CA GLY A 322 8.69 -11.77 -2.88
C GLY A 322 10.13 -11.75 -3.40
N ILE A 323 11.03 -12.26 -2.57
CA ILE A 323 12.40 -12.59 -2.97
C ILE A 323 12.41 -14.11 -3.11
N SER A 324 12.89 -14.63 -4.25
CA SER A 324 13.16 -16.07 -4.34
C SER A 324 14.27 -16.40 -3.35
N GLU A 325 14.10 -17.43 -2.52
CA GLU A 325 15.10 -17.83 -1.54
C GLU A 325 16.48 -18.02 -2.19
N GLU A 326 16.51 -18.51 -3.44
CA GLU A 326 17.72 -18.67 -4.25
C GLU A 326 18.46 -17.34 -4.52
N GLN A 327 17.75 -16.25 -4.83
CA GLN A 327 18.38 -14.94 -5.05
C GLN A 327 18.95 -14.35 -3.76
N LEU A 328 18.27 -14.54 -2.63
CA LEU A 328 18.77 -14.11 -1.34
C LEU A 328 20.00 -14.91 -0.94
N GLU A 329 19.96 -16.22 -1.12
CA GLU A 329 21.08 -17.10 -0.80
C GLU A 329 22.29 -16.78 -1.67
N GLN A 330 22.10 -16.51 -2.97
CA GLN A 330 23.18 -16.08 -3.86
C GLN A 330 23.79 -14.75 -3.40
N ALA A 331 22.96 -13.74 -3.09
CA ALA A 331 23.46 -12.44 -2.62
C ALA A 331 24.20 -12.55 -1.28
N LEU A 332 23.78 -13.45 -0.40
CA LEU A 332 24.46 -13.72 0.87
C LEU A 332 25.80 -14.42 0.66
N GLN A 333 25.85 -15.42 -0.24
CA GLN A 333 27.09 -16.12 -0.61
C GLN A 333 28.10 -15.17 -1.26
N ASP A 334 27.65 -14.30 -2.16
CA ASP A 334 28.50 -13.31 -2.81
C ASP A 334 29.04 -12.26 -1.81
N ALA A 335 28.34 -12.07 -0.68
CA ALA A 335 28.69 -11.16 0.41
C ALA A 335 29.37 -11.87 1.61
N GLU A 336 29.65 -13.17 1.52
CA GLU A 336 30.46 -13.85 2.54
C GLU A 336 31.91 -13.37 2.42
N PRO A 337 32.58 -13.01 3.54
CA PRO A 337 33.98 -12.63 3.48
C PRO A 337 34.81 -13.80 2.96
N GLU A 338 35.59 -13.58 1.90
CA GLU A 338 36.60 -14.54 1.46
C GLU A 338 37.45 -14.92 2.68
N GLY A 339 37.35 -16.19 3.10
CA GLY A 339 38.17 -16.71 4.19
C GLY A 339 39.66 -16.46 3.91
N PRO A 340 40.53 -16.47 4.93
CA PRO A 340 41.95 -16.25 4.71
C PRO A 340 42.44 -17.28 3.69
N GLY A 341 42.75 -16.80 2.48
CA GLY A 341 43.30 -17.62 1.41
C GLY A 341 44.55 -18.33 1.93
N PRO A 342 44.81 -19.58 1.49
CA PRO A 342 46.02 -20.28 1.89
C PRO A 342 47.23 -19.41 1.57
N GLU A 343 48.10 -19.21 2.55
CA GLU A 343 49.36 -18.48 2.42
C GLU A 343 50.17 -19.09 1.26
N ASP A 344 50.27 -18.35 0.15
CA ASP A 344 51.12 -18.73 -0.97
C ASP A 344 52.56 -18.28 -0.66
N ASP A 345 53.26 -19.16 0.04
CA ASP A 345 54.67 -19.06 0.35
C ASP A 345 55.51 -19.35 -0.92
N GLY A 346 55.86 -18.29 -1.64
CA GLY A 346 57.16 -18.18 -2.31
C GLY A 346 57.28 -18.54 -3.81
N PRO A 347 58.35 -18.06 -4.48
CA PRO A 347 58.31 -17.65 -5.88
C PRO A 347 59.02 -18.62 -6.85
N GLY A 348 58.62 -18.62 -8.13
CA GLY A 348 59.57 -18.96 -9.20
C GLY A 348 59.01 -19.58 -10.48
N SER A 349 59.33 -18.90 -11.60
CA SER A 349 59.31 -19.35 -13.00
C SER A 349 57.93 -19.60 -13.62
N GLY A 350 57.52 -19.01 -14.73
CA GLY A 350 58.26 -18.36 -15.79
C GLY A 350 57.63 -18.81 -17.11
N THR A 351 57.26 -17.85 -17.95
CA THR A 351 57.15 -17.84 -19.43
C THR A 351 55.82 -17.20 -19.88
N PRO A 352 55.85 -16.08 -20.63
CA PRO A 352 54.66 -15.45 -21.19
C PRO A 352 54.35 -15.95 -22.61
N PRO A 353 53.08 -16.05 -23.02
CA PRO A 353 52.70 -16.05 -24.43
C PRO A 353 52.27 -14.66 -24.93
N PRO A 354 52.28 -14.44 -26.26
CA PRO A 354 52.42 -13.12 -26.90
C PRO A 354 51.08 -12.40 -27.20
N PRO A 355 51.12 -11.13 -27.66
CA PRO A 355 49.91 -10.38 -28.01
C PRO A 355 49.55 -10.57 -29.50
N SER A 356 48.25 -10.57 -29.82
CA SER A 356 47.79 -10.32 -31.19
C SER A 356 46.45 -9.58 -31.22
N GLU A 357 46.56 -8.32 -31.62
CA GLU A 357 45.74 -7.52 -32.55
C GLU A 357 44.34 -8.03 -32.93
N GLY A 358 43.40 -7.07 -32.90
CA GLY A 358 42.01 -7.29 -33.29
C GLY A 358 41.75 -7.12 -34.78
N GLU A 359 40.55 -7.55 -35.18
CA GLU A 359 39.81 -7.06 -36.34
C GLU A 359 38.36 -7.54 -36.20
N ALA A 360 37.42 -6.65 -36.55
CA ALA A 360 36.03 -6.96 -36.84
C ALA A 360 35.79 -6.57 -38.32
N PRO A 361 34.60 -6.79 -38.91
CA PRO A 361 33.67 -7.93 -38.85
C PRO A 361 33.47 -8.51 -40.28
N SER A 362 32.76 -9.64 -40.42
CA SER A 362 32.27 -10.06 -41.74
C SER A 362 30.86 -10.67 -41.68
N SER A 363 30.14 -10.37 -42.76
CA SER A 363 28.70 -10.48 -43.00
C SER A 363 28.31 -11.78 -43.72
N GLU A 364 27.04 -12.14 -43.53
CA GLU A 364 26.11 -12.83 -44.46
C GLU A 364 26.47 -14.21 -45.04
N GLY A 365 25.54 -15.15 -44.82
CA GLY A 365 25.53 -16.46 -45.47
C GLY A 365 24.17 -17.17 -45.36
N ALA A 366 23.30 -16.87 -46.32
CA ALA A 366 22.31 -17.72 -47.00
C ALA A 366 21.36 -18.69 -46.23
N GLN A 367 20.09 -18.54 -46.58
CA GLN A 367 18.95 -19.44 -46.36
C GLN A 367 19.09 -20.77 -47.11
N GLU A 368 18.50 -21.85 -46.57
CA GLU A 368 17.69 -22.80 -47.36
C GLU A 368 16.58 -23.46 -46.49
N PRO A 369 15.51 -23.98 -47.13
CA PRO A 369 14.15 -23.97 -46.57
C PRO A 369 13.64 -25.36 -46.19
N SER A 370 12.68 -25.43 -45.25
CA SER A 370 11.82 -26.60 -45.12
C SER A 370 10.36 -26.22 -44.85
N GLY A 371 9.55 -26.39 -45.91
CA GLY A 371 8.28 -27.14 -45.93
C GLY A 371 7.27 -26.90 -44.80
N GLY A 372 6.13 -26.32 -45.20
CA GLY A 372 5.00 -26.04 -44.32
C GLY A 372 4.23 -27.26 -43.81
N GLY A 373 3.59 -27.04 -42.68
CA GLY A 373 2.50 -27.84 -42.10
C GLY A 373 1.66 -26.94 -41.20
N GLN A 374 0.57 -26.41 -41.75
CA GLN A 374 -0.46 -25.72 -40.96
C GLN A 374 -1.31 -26.77 -40.22
N SER A 375 -1.30 -26.72 -38.90
CA SER A 375 -2.42 -27.15 -38.07
C SER A 375 -2.44 -26.35 -36.76
N GLY A 376 -3.58 -25.69 -36.52
CA GLY A 376 -3.99 -24.92 -35.34
C GLY A 376 -2.99 -24.75 -34.19
N GLY A 377 -2.25 -23.65 -34.20
CA GLY A 377 -1.43 -23.22 -33.08
C GLY A 377 -2.16 -22.17 -32.24
N ASP A 378 -2.38 -22.47 -30.96
CA ASP A 378 -2.70 -21.48 -29.93
C ASP A 378 -1.73 -20.29 -30.05
N GLN A 379 -2.29 -19.10 -30.29
CA GLN A 379 -1.49 -17.88 -30.36
C GLN A 379 -0.98 -17.54 -28.96
N LYS A 380 0.32 -17.77 -28.73
CA LYS A 380 0.99 -17.31 -27.50
C LYS A 380 0.81 -15.78 -27.35
N PRO A 381 0.47 -15.28 -26.15
CA PRO A 381 0.31 -13.85 -25.91
C PRO A 381 1.61 -13.09 -26.18
N VAL A 382 1.49 -11.92 -26.81
CA VAL A 382 2.59 -10.97 -27.01
C VAL A 382 2.65 -10.04 -25.79
N GLY A 383 3.81 -9.93 -25.15
CA GLY A 383 4.04 -9.03 -24.01
C GLY A 383 4.06 -7.55 -24.41
N ALA A 384 3.73 -6.68 -23.45
CA ALA A 384 3.81 -5.22 -23.59
C ALA A 384 5.27 -4.73 -23.65
N GLY A 385 5.50 -3.52 -24.18
CA GLY A 385 6.78 -2.82 -24.07
C GLY A 385 6.91 -2.04 -22.76
N GLU A 386 8.03 -1.33 -22.58
CA GLU A 386 8.29 -0.50 -21.39
C GLU A 386 7.28 0.67 -21.30
N ALA A 387 6.67 0.86 -20.13
CA ALA A 387 5.63 1.87 -19.94
C ALA A 387 6.21 3.30 -19.92
N PHE A 388 5.45 4.28 -20.43
CA PHE A 388 5.88 5.68 -20.52
C PHE A 388 4.86 6.63 -19.87
N ARG A 389 5.25 7.90 -19.70
CA ARG A 389 4.36 8.92 -19.13
C ARG A 389 3.25 9.31 -20.12
N ALA A 390 2.03 8.87 -19.86
CA ALA A 390 0.88 9.07 -20.75
C ALA A 390 0.26 10.48 -20.67
N ARG A 391 -0.41 10.90 -21.76
CA ARG A 391 -1.19 12.15 -21.85
C ARG A 391 -2.37 12.18 -20.86
N ARG A 392 -2.68 13.37 -20.33
CA ARG A 392 -3.70 13.59 -19.30
C ARG A 392 -5.09 13.87 -19.89
N PHE A 393 -6.09 13.07 -19.52
CA PHE A 393 -7.51 13.27 -19.89
C PHE A 393 -8.32 13.89 -18.74
N GLU A 394 -9.04 15.00 -18.96
CA GLU A 394 -9.82 15.68 -17.91
C GLU A 394 -11.35 15.56 -18.11
N VAL A 395 -12.08 15.38 -17.02
CA VAL A 395 -13.56 15.24 -17.02
C VAL A 395 -14.20 16.62 -16.77
N LYS A 396 -15.00 17.13 -17.71
CA LYS A 396 -15.59 18.49 -17.67
C LYS A 396 -16.64 18.65 -16.55
N GLY A 397 -16.48 19.58 -15.59
CA GLY A 397 -17.50 19.96 -14.57
C GLY A 397 -17.03 19.95 -13.09
N THR A 398 -17.82 20.54 -12.18
CA THR A 398 -17.64 20.58 -10.70
C THR A 398 -18.67 19.68 -9.99
N GLY A 399 -18.23 18.80 -9.08
CA GLY A 399 -19.07 17.83 -8.35
C GLY A 399 -18.98 17.98 -6.83
N GLU A 400 -19.79 17.23 -6.08
CA GLU A 400 -19.78 17.16 -4.60
C GLU A 400 -19.48 15.73 -4.13
N GLY A 401 -18.22 15.33 -3.95
CA GLY A 401 -17.89 14.00 -3.42
C GLY A 401 -16.45 13.80 -2.86
N ALA A 402 -16.05 12.53 -2.70
CA ALA A 402 -14.93 12.01 -1.89
C ALA A 402 -13.50 12.22 -2.44
N ALA A 403 -12.53 12.32 -1.51
CA ALA A 403 -11.15 12.75 -1.76
C ALA A 403 -10.33 11.98 -2.86
N GLY A 404 -9.58 12.69 -3.70
CA GLY A 404 -8.74 12.31 -4.85
C GLY A 404 -8.05 13.55 -5.48
N ARG A 405 -7.72 13.62 -6.80
CA ARG A 405 -6.84 14.68 -7.37
C ARG A 405 -7.28 15.40 -8.66
N ARG A 406 -8.42 15.08 -9.29
CA ARG A 406 -8.81 15.69 -10.59
C ARG A 406 -9.88 16.79 -10.50
N SER A 407 -11.00 16.57 -9.83
CA SER A 407 -12.13 17.52 -9.80
C SER A 407 -12.30 18.16 -8.42
N ARG A 408 -12.64 19.45 -8.38
CA ARG A 408 -13.01 20.15 -7.14
C ARG A 408 -14.27 19.53 -6.56
N ALA A 409 -14.24 19.22 -5.27
CA ALA A 409 -15.37 18.67 -4.55
C ALA A 409 -15.42 19.12 -3.10
N ILE A 410 -16.62 19.12 -2.52
CA ILE A 410 -16.80 19.35 -1.08
C ILE A 410 -16.51 18.05 -0.35
N THR A 411 -15.48 18.08 0.47
CA THR A 411 -14.97 16.93 1.21
C THR A 411 -14.83 17.29 2.68
N ASP A 412 -14.66 16.29 3.54
CA ASP A 412 -14.37 16.52 4.96
C ASP A 412 -12.94 17.06 5.18
N ASN A 413 -12.06 16.89 4.18
CA ASN A 413 -10.65 17.27 4.16
C ASN A 413 -10.31 18.13 2.94
N GLY A 414 -9.67 19.28 3.13
CA GLY A 414 -9.33 20.20 2.03
C GLY A 414 -9.23 21.66 2.47
N ARG A 415 -9.19 22.59 1.51
CA ARG A 415 -9.16 24.03 1.80
C ARG A 415 -10.51 24.47 2.36
N THR A 416 -10.55 25.13 3.52
CA THR A 416 -11.79 25.72 4.04
C THR A 416 -12.32 26.78 3.06
N ILE A 417 -13.49 26.53 2.49
CA ILE A 417 -14.19 27.43 1.56
C ILE A 417 -15.38 28.14 2.19
N GLY A 418 -15.80 27.71 3.39
CA GLY A 418 -16.90 28.34 4.10
C GLY A 418 -17.16 27.68 5.44
N VAL A 419 -18.28 28.07 6.04
CA VAL A 419 -18.73 27.58 7.35
C VAL A 419 -20.23 27.35 7.30
N GLN A 420 -20.71 26.29 7.93
CA GLN A 420 -22.14 25.95 8.02
C GLN A 420 -22.60 25.73 9.47
N PRO A 421 -23.89 25.91 9.79
CA PRO A 421 -24.47 25.53 11.09
C PRO A 421 -24.44 24.02 11.32
N ALA A 422 -24.65 23.59 12.57
CA ALA A 422 -24.85 22.18 12.91
C ALA A 422 -26.02 21.57 12.10
N GLY A 423 -25.79 20.43 11.43
CA GLY A 423 -26.77 19.68 10.64
C GLY A 423 -26.61 18.17 10.86
N THR A 424 -27.27 17.32 10.06
CA THR A 424 -27.26 15.85 10.21
C THR A 424 -25.97 15.15 9.75
N LYS A 425 -25.06 15.86 9.08
CA LYS A 425 -23.71 15.38 8.74
C LYS A 425 -22.70 16.15 9.58
N ASP A 426 -22.06 15.45 10.51
CA ASP A 426 -21.08 16.00 11.43
C ASP A 426 -19.68 16.06 10.79
N GLY A 427 -18.99 17.17 10.96
CA GLY A 427 -17.59 17.39 10.58
C GLY A 427 -16.80 18.01 11.73
N HIS A 428 -15.56 18.47 11.50
CA HIS A 428 -14.82 19.16 12.56
C HIS A 428 -15.37 20.60 12.80
N PRO A 429 -15.63 21.00 14.07
CA PRO A 429 -16.13 22.32 14.38
C PRO A 429 -15.10 23.41 14.05
N HIS A 430 -15.54 24.46 13.38
CA HIS A 430 -14.75 25.65 13.09
C HIS A 430 -14.75 26.56 14.32
N LEU A 431 -13.67 26.50 15.10
CA LEU A 431 -13.52 27.23 16.37
C LEU A 431 -13.82 28.73 16.26
N LEU A 432 -13.10 29.45 15.38
CA LEU A 432 -13.27 30.90 15.25
C LEU A 432 -14.70 31.30 14.88
N ALA A 433 -15.37 30.51 14.03
CA ALA A 433 -16.73 30.80 13.62
C ALA A 433 -17.75 30.47 14.71
N THR A 434 -17.51 29.40 15.48
CA THR A 434 -18.30 29.04 16.67
C THR A 434 -18.18 30.10 17.75
N VAL A 435 -16.97 30.57 18.04
CA VAL A 435 -16.71 31.68 18.96
C VAL A 435 -17.38 32.96 18.47
N ARG A 436 -17.28 33.31 17.18
CA ARG A 436 -17.96 34.47 16.60
C ARG A 436 -19.49 34.36 16.69
N ALA A 437 -20.06 33.17 16.54
CA ALA A 437 -21.49 32.94 16.69
C ALA A 437 -21.95 33.05 18.15
N ALA A 438 -21.14 32.56 19.09
CA ALA A 438 -21.46 32.61 20.53
C ALA A 438 -21.21 33.99 21.16
N ALA A 439 -20.22 34.75 20.69
CA ALA A 439 -19.74 35.99 21.31
C ALA A 439 -20.82 37.08 21.55
N PRO A 440 -21.78 37.33 20.63
CA PRO A 440 -22.82 38.34 20.84
C PRO A 440 -23.78 38.01 21.99
N HIS A 441 -23.93 36.73 22.32
CA HIS A 441 -24.92 36.26 23.30
C HIS A 441 -24.39 36.14 24.73
N GLN A 442 -23.11 36.46 24.96
CA GLN A 442 -22.45 36.18 26.24
C GLN A 442 -23.04 36.95 27.41
N ARG A 443 -23.43 38.21 27.19
CA ARG A 443 -24.07 39.04 28.22
C ARG A 443 -25.46 38.53 28.59
N SER A 444 -26.29 38.20 27.61
CA SER A 444 -27.65 37.70 27.85
C SER A 444 -27.67 36.28 28.43
N ARG A 445 -26.60 35.51 28.21
CA ARG A 445 -26.43 34.16 28.79
C ARG A 445 -25.75 34.16 30.16
N GLY A 446 -25.45 35.33 30.73
CA GLY A 446 -24.94 35.45 32.10
C GLY A 446 -23.50 34.97 32.28
N ARG A 447 -22.63 35.15 31.28
CA ARG A 447 -21.20 34.82 31.40
C ARG A 447 -20.59 35.52 32.62
N SER A 448 -20.16 34.73 33.60
CA SER A 448 -19.54 35.19 34.86
C SER A 448 -18.06 34.81 35.01
N GLY A 449 -17.55 33.95 34.11
CA GLY A 449 -16.18 33.42 34.16
C GLY A 449 -15.35 33.68 32.91
N ALA A 450 -14.12 33.15 32.91
CA ALA A 450 -13.16 33.29 31.82
C ALA A 450 -13.63 32.60 30.52
N GLY A 451 -14.44 31.55 30.59
CA GLY A 451 -14.98 30.87 29.41
C GLY A 451 -16.24 31.50 28.82
N LEU A 452 -16.52 31.17 27.56
CA LEU A 452 -17.73 31.52 26.81
C LEU A 452 -18.85 30.51 27.10
N VAL A 453 -20.08 31.01 27.25
CA VAL A 453 -21.29 30.20 27.31
C VAL A 453 -21.72 29.84 25.88
N VAL A 454 -21.28 28.65 25.42
CA VAL A 454 -21.58 28.10 24.08
C VAL A 454 -22.81 27.18 24.16
N ARG A 455 -23.71 27.26 23.18
CA ARG A 455 -24.86 26.38 23.02
C ARG A 455 -24.77 25.61 21.69
N PRO A 456 -25.45 24.46 21.52
CA PRO A 456 -25.39 23.68 20.27
C PRO A 456 -25.67 24.48 19.00
N GLN A 457 -26.58 25.46 19.07
CA GLN A 457 -26.94 26.37 17.98
C GLN A 457 -25.81 27.31 17.53
N ASP A 458 -24.78 27.52 18.36
CA ASP A 458 -23.62 28.34 18.01
C ASP A 458 -22.53 27.51 17.34
N LEU A 459 -22.60 26.17 17.38
CA LEU A 459 -21.64 25.31 16.72
C LEU A 459 -21.65 25.57 15.22
N ARG A 460 -20.46 25.79 14.69
CA ARG A 460 -20.21 26.03 13.28
C ARG A 460 -19.21 25.01 12.78
N PHE A 461 -19.43 24.45 11.61
CA PHE A 461 -18.59 23.41 11.01
C PHE A 461 -17.93 23.94 9.74
N ALA A 462 -16.67 23.58 9.53
CA ALA A 462 -15.92 24.02 8.35
C ALA A 462 -16.43 23.29 7.09
N ARG A 463 -16.78 24.04 6.04
CA ARG A 463 -17.01 23.50 4.69
C ARG A 463 -15.67 23.49 3.95
N ARG A 464 -15.18 22.32 3.57
CA ARG A 464 -13.86 22.17 2.91
C ARG A 464 -14.00 21.73 1.46
N GLU A 465 -13.12 22.23 0.61
CA GLU A 465 -12.98 21.87 -0.80
C GLU A 465 -11.72 21.02 -0.97
N GLY A 466 -11.93 19.75 -1.30
CA GLY A 466 -10.91 18.79 -1.68
C GLY A 466 -10.92 18.53 -3.18
N ARG A 467 -10.31 17.41 -3.56
CA ARG A 467 -10.24 16.92 -4.94
C ARG A 467 -10.80 15.49 -4.98
N GLU A 468 -11.19 14.90 -6.12
CA GLU A 468 -11.71 13.50 -6.21
C GLU A 468 -10.99 12.58 -7.22
N GLY A 469 -11.16 11.25 -7.09
CA GLY A 469 -10.64 10.22 -8.00
C GLY A 469 -11.74 9.68 -8.91
N ASN A 470 -11.41 9.40 -10.18
CA ASN A 470 -12.37 9.00 -11.20
C ASN A 470 -12.53 7.47 -11.28
N LEU A 471 -13.60 7.01 -11.91
CA LEU A 471 -13.70 5.64 -12.43
C LEU A 471 -13.25 5.65 -13.89
N VAL A 472 -12.13 5.01 -14.22
CA VAL A 472 -11.66 4.85 -15.60
C VAL A 472 -12.02 3.44 -16.07
N LEU A 473 -12.89 3.33 -17.08
CA LEU A 473 -13.26 2.06 -17.66
C LEU A 473 -12.61 1.94 -19.04
N PHE A 474 -11.70 0.99 -19.20
CA PHE A 474 -11.11 0.66 -20.50
C PHE A 474 -12.03 -0.33 -21.22
N CYS A 475 -12.36 -0.05 -22.47
CA CYS A 475 -13.09 -0.95 -23.35
C CYS A 475 -12.18 -1.26 -24.55
N VAL A 476 -11.52 -2.42 -24.52
CA VAL A 476 -10.41 -2.75 -25.43
C VAL A 476 -10.82 -3.83 -26.42
N ASP A 477 -10.57 -3.55 -27.70
CA ASP A 477 -10.73 -4.48 -28.80
C ASP A 477 -9.62 -5.55 -28.82
N ALA A 478 -9.99 -6.83 -28.75
CA ALA A 478 -9.06 -7.96 -28.83
C ALA A 478 -9.25 -8.80 -30.12
N SER A 479 -9.97 -8.27 -31.12
CA SER A 479 -10.31 -8.96 -32.37
C SER A 479 -9.12 -9.20 -33.32
N GLY A 480 -9.34 -9.99 -34.37
CA GLY A 480 -8.31 -10.38 -35.34
C GLY A 480 -7.73 -9.24 -36.16
N SER A 481 -8.46 -8.11 -36.33
CA SER A 481 -7.90 -6.92 -36.97
C SER A 481 -6.79 -6.27 -36.15
N MET A 482 -6.72 -6.57 -34.85
CA MET A 482 -5.66 -6.19 -33.91
C MET A 482 -4.47 -7.17 -33.91
N GLY A 483 -4.53 -8.26 -34.68
CA GLY A 483 -3.56 -9.37 -34.68
C GLY A 483 -2.19 -9.09 -35.29
N ALA A 484 -1.91 -7.84 -35.71
CA ALA A 484 -0.53 -7.46 -36.03
C ALA A 484 0.27 -7.33 -34.73
N ARG A 485 1.29 -8.18 -34.54
CA ARG A 485 2.11 -8.23 -33.31
C ARG A 485 2.60 -6.85 -32.83
N GLN A 486 2.92 -5.95 -33.75
CA GLN A 486 3.34 -4.57 -33.46
C GLN A 486 2.20 -3.72 -32.86
N ARG A 487 1.01 -3.74 -33.47
CA ARG A 487 -0.16 -2.94 -33.03
C ARG A 487 -0.68 -3.38 -31.67
N MET A 488 -0.76 -4.69 -31.44
CA MET A 488 -1.18 -5.20 -30.13
C MET A 488 -0.18 -4.84 -29.03
N ARG A 489 1.13 -4.87 -29.34
CA ARG A 489 2.16 -4.42 -28.41
C ARG A 489 2.00 -2.94 -28.07
N GLU A 490 1.77 -2.08 -29.06
CA GLU A 490 1.53 -0.64 -28.87
C GLU A 490 0.28 -0.37 -28.02
N VAL A 491 -0.82 -1.07 -28.29
CA VAL A 491 -2.08 -0.95 -27.53
C VAL A 491 -1.90 -1.43 -26.10
N LYS A 492 -1.29 -2.60 -25.88
CA LYS A 492 -0.96 -3.09 -24.53
C LYS A 492 -0.09 -2.07 -23.78
N THR A 493 0.92 -1.51 -24.43
CA THR A 493 1.82 -0.51 -23.82
C THR A 493 1.10 0.80 -23.50
N ALA A 494 0.21 1.28 -24.38
CA ALA A 494 -0.55 2.51 -24.16
C ALA A 494 -1.60 2.34 -23.06
N VAL A 495 -2.35 1.23 -23.06
CA VAL A 495 -3.32 0.91 -22.00
C VAL A 495 -2.60 0.71 -20.67
N LEU A 496 -1.47 0.00 -20.65
CA LEU A 496 -0.64 -0.15 -19.46
C LEU A 496 -0.14 1.21 -18.93
N SER A 497 0.35 2.07 -19.80
CA SER A 497 0.83 3.42 -19.42
C SER A 497 -0.29 4.28 -18.82
N LEU A 498 -1.50 4.17 -19.38
CA LEU A 498 -2.69 4.86 -18.86
C LEU A 498 -3.19 4.24 -17.54
N LEU A 499 -3.09 2.92 -17.38
CA LEU A 499 -3.40 2.24 -16.14
C LEU A 499 -2.46 2.65 -15.00
N LEU A 500 -1.16 2.74 -15.30
CA LEU A 500 -0.15 3.19 -14.34
C LEU A 500 -0.37 4.66 -13.94
N ASP A 501 -0.72 5.55 -14.88
CA ASP A 501 -1.10 6.94 -14.54
C ASP A 501 -2.38 6.99 -13.70
N ALA A 502 -3.40 6.19 -14.04
CA ALA A 502 -4.65 6.09 -13.28
C ALA A 502 -4.40 5.61 -11.83
N TYR A 503 -3.51 4.62 -11.65
CA TYR A 503 -3.10 4.14 -10.33
C TYR A 503 -2.39 5.21 -9.50
N GLN A 504 -1.36 5.87 -10.06
CA GLN A 504 -0.60 6.91 -9.35
C GLN A 504 -1.52 8.03 -8.81
N ARG A 505 -2.69 8.18 -9.42
CA ARG A 505 -3.68 9.23 -9.12
C ARG A 505 -4.89 8.75 -8.33
N ARG A 506 -4.96 7.46 -7.96
CA ARG A 506 -6.07 6.82 -7.22
C ARG A 506 -7.40 6.77 -7.99
N ASP A 507 -7.34 6.61 -9.30
CA ASP A 507 -8.52 6.33 -10.09
C ASP A 507 -8.89 4.84 -9.92
N LYS A 508 -10.19 4.52 -9.82
CA LYS A 508 -10.68 3.13 -9.86
C LYS A 508 -10.66 2.69 -11.32
N VAL A 509 -10.15 1.51 -11.62
CA VAL A 509 -9.97 1.07 -13.00
C VAL A 509 -10.68 -0.24 -13.29
N GLY A 510 -11.44 -0.29 -14.38
CA GLY A 510 -12.00 -1.52 -14.94
C GLY A 510 -11.51 -1.76 -16.37
N LEU A 511 -11.60 -3.01 -16.82
CA LEU A 511 -11.28 -3.43 -18.18
C LEU A 511 -12.39 -4.33 -18.72
N VAL A 512 -13.06 -3.88 -19.77
CA VAL A 512 -13.93 -4.67 -20.63
C VAL A 512 -13.13 -5.03 -21.87
N THR A 513 -13.14 -6.30 -22.26
CA THR A 513 -12.59 -6.73 -23.53
C THR A 513 -13.65 -7.38 -24.37
N PHE A 514 -13.56 -7.22 -25.68
CA PHE A 514 -14.53 -7.78 -26.60
C PHE A 514 -13.83 -8.47 -27.77
N ARG A 515 -14.30 -9.69 -28.08
CA ARG A 515 -13.73 -10.58 -29.10
C ARG A 515 -14.77 -11.60 -29.57
N ALA A 516 -14.58 -12.12 -30.79
CA ALA A 516 -15.44 -13.12 -31.39
C ALA A 516 -16.93 -12.69 -31.42
N SER A 517 -17.77 -13.26 -30.55
CA SER A 517 -19.22 -13.02 -30.53
C SER A 517 -19.71 -12.28 -29.29
N GLY A 518 -18.84 -11.83 -28.38
CA GLY A 518 -19.27 -11.17 -27.14
C GLY A 518 -18.24 -10.27 -26.48
N ALA A 519 -18.63 -9.71 -25.34
CA ALA A 519 -17.80 -8.87 -24.49
C ALA A 519 -17.79 -9.43 -23.06
N GLU A 520 -16.66 -9.30 -22.38
CA GLU A 520 -16.48 -9.73 -20.99
C GLU A 520 -15.83 -8.64 -20.15
N LEU A 521 -16.23 -8.57 -18.89
CA LEU A 521 -15.56 -7.77 -17.86
C LEU A 521 -14.30 -8.51 -17.40
N ALA A 522 -13.20 -8.28 -18.12
CA ALA A 522 -11.90 -8.91 -17.85
C ALA A 522 -11.29 -8.45 -16.52
N LEU A 523 -11.53 -7.20 -16.13
CA LEU A 523 -11.16 -6.66 -14.83
C LEU A 523 -12.36 -5.91 -14.24
N PRO A 524 -12.97 -6.41 -13.14
CA PRO A 524 -13.96 -5.63 -12.41
C PRO A 524 -13.30 -4.34 -11.88
N PRO A 525 -14.04 -3.21 -11.82
CA PRO A 525 -13.51 -1.96 -11.29
C PRO A 525 -12.76 -2.15 -9.97
N THR A 526 -11.44 -1.95 -9.99
CA THR A 526 -10.52 -2.18 -8.86
C THR A 526 -9.51 -1.04 -8.76
N ILE A 527 -8.88 -0.91 -7.60
CA ILE A 527 -7.74 -0.01 -7.39
C ILE A 527 -6.39 -0.73 -7.52
N SER A 528 -6.41 -2.06 -7.69
CA SER A 528 -5.21 -2.90 -7.81
C SER A 528 -4.62 -2.88 -9.22
N VAL A 529 -3.32 -2.58 -9.31
CA VAL A 529 -2.56 -2.55 -10.58
C VAL A 529 -2.20 -3.95 -11.04
N ASP A 530 -1.77 -4.82 -10.12
CA ASP A 530 -1.25 -6.15 -10.45
C ASP A 530 -2.34 -7.03 -11.07
N ALA A 531 -3.57 -6.90 -10.56
CA ALA A 531 -4.74 -7.54 -11.14
C ALA A 531 -5.02 -7.04 -12.57
N ALA A 532 -4.81 -5.74 -12.84
CA ALA A 532 -4.99 -5.16 -14.18
C ALA A 532 -3.88 -5.59 -15.15
N ALA A 533 -2.62 -5.52 -14.71
CA ALA A 533 -1.44 -5.85 -15.50
C ALA A 533 -1.38 -7.34 -15.87
N SER A 534 -1.62 -8.23 -14.90
CA SER A 534 -1.63 -9.69 -15.13
C SER A 534 -2.72 -10.10 -16.13
N ARG A 535 -3.87 -9.42 -16.10
CA ARG A 535 -4.98 -9.69 -17.02
C ARG A 535 -4.70 -9.17 -18.44
N LEU A 536 -3.98 -8.06 -18.58
CA LEU A 536 -3.52 -7.52 -19.86
C LEU A 536 -2.49 -8.40 -20.55
N ASP A 537 -1.59 -9.00 -19.78
CA ASP A 537 -0.53 -9.84 -20.33
C ASP A 537 -1.10 -11.14 -20.93
N GLY A 538 -2.13 -11.69 -20.28
CA GLY A 538 -2.89 -12.87 -20.74
C GLY A 538 -3.87 -12.62 -21.90
N LEU A 539 -4.02 -11.40 -22.43
CA LEU A 539 -4.96 -11.13 -23.54
C LEU A 539 -4.49 -11.79 -24.84
N ALA A 540 -5.21 -12.83 -25.24
CA ALA A 540 -5.06 -13.50 -26.53
C ALA A 540 -5.85 -12.76 -27.63
N THR A 541 -5.23 -12.59 -28.80
CA THR A 541 -5.80 -11.87 -29.95
C THR A 541 -6.52 -12.79 -30.93
N GLY A 542 -7.67 -12.38 -31.47
CA GLY A 542 -8.33 -13.09 -32.58
C GLY A 542 -9.85 -13.01 -32.60
N GLY A 543 -10.44 -13.39 -33.75
CA GLY A 543 -11.89 -13.43 -33.96
C GLY A 543 -12.50 -12.15 -34.55
N ARG A 544 -13.83 -12.08 -34.56
CA ARG A 544 -14.59 -10.89 -35.00
C ARG A 544 -14.59 -9.80 -33.94
N THR A 545 -15.05 -8.60 -34.31
CA THR A 545 -15.08 -7.38 -33.48
C THR A 545 -16.53 -7.05 -33.08
N PRO A 546 -17.02 -7.56 -31.93
CA PRO A 546 -18.35 -7.27 -31.40
C PRO A 546 -18.37 -5.94 -30.63
N LEU A 547 -18.19 -4.83 -31.35
CA LEU A 547 -18.07 -3.48 -30.77
C LEU A 547 -19.34 -3.05 -30.02
N ALA A 548 -20.52 -3.42 -30.53
CA ALA A 548 -21.79 -3.10 -29.89
C ALA A 548 -21.90 -3.77 -28.51
N GLU A 549 -21.52 -5.04 -28.43
CA GLU A 549 -21.50 -5.84 -27.21
C GLU A 549 -20.52 -5.25 -26.19
N GLY A 550 -19.34 -4.80 -26.63
CA GLY A 550 -18.35 -4.12 -25.78
C GLY A 550 -18.91 -2.84 -25.15
N LEU A 551 -19.56 -1.99 -25.95
CA LEU A 551 -20.17 -0.74 -25.47
C LEU A 551 -21.37 -0.99 -24.55
N LEU A 552 -22.21 -1.99 -24.85
CA LEU A 552 -23.33 -2.37 -23.99
C LEU A 552 -22.84 -2.90 -22.64
N GLU A 553 -21.78 -3.70 -22.64
CA GLU A 553 -21.18 -4.21 -21.41
C GLU A 553 -20.54 -3.08 -20.59
N ALA A 554 -19.85 -2.14 -21.25
CA ALA A 554 -19.34 -0.95 -20.59
C ALA A 554 -20.48 -0.12 -19.95
N ALA A 555 -21.59 0.10 -20.66
CA ALA A 555 -22.76 0.79 -20.12
C ALA A 555 -23.37 0.06 -18.92
N ARG A 556 -23.40 -1.27 -18.93
CA ARG A 556 -23.87 -2.10 -17.81
C ARG A 556 -22.99 -1.91 -16.57
N VAL A 557 -21.67 -1.99 -16.74
CA VAL A 557 -20.69 -1.85 -15.65
C VAL A 557 -20.75 -0.45 -15.04
N LEU A 558 -20.77 0.59 -15.88
CA LEU A 558 -20.87 1.98 -15.41
C LEU A 558 -22.16 2.23 -14.64
N ARG A 559 -23.29 1.65 -15.06
CA ARG A 559 -24.56 1.78 -14.33
C ARG A 559 -24.53 1.11 -12.96
N ILE A 560 -23.91 -0.07 -12.85
CA ILE A 560 -23.75 -0.77 -11.57
C ILE A 560 -22.86 0.03 -10.62
N GLU A 561 -21.75 0.55 -11.12
CA GLU A 561 -20.82 1.35 -10.31
C GLU A 561 -21.41 2.71 -9.93
N ALA A 562 -22.23 3.33 -10.77
CA ALA A 562 -22.94 4.55 -10.41
C ALA A 562 -23.91 4.38 -9.23
N VAL A 563 -24.40 3.17 -8.97
CA VAL A 563 -25.20 2.86 -7.77
C VAL A 563 -24.32 2.60 -6.55
N ARG A 564 -23.19 1.91 -6.74
CA ARG A 564 -22.25 1.56 -5.65
C ARG A 564 -21.47 2.77 -5.14
N ASP A 565 -21.06 3.64 -6.06
CA ASP A 565 -20.26 4.82 -5.76
C ASP A 565 -20.76 6.02 -6.62
N PRO A 566 -21.90 6.62 -6.24
CA PRO A 566 -22.56 7.68 -7.00
C PRO A 566 -21.74 8.97 -7.10
N LEU A 567 -20.71 9.10 -6.27
CA LEU A 567 -19.84 10.28 -6.20
C LEU A 567 -18.68 10.21 -7.20
N ARG A 568 -18.32 9.01 -7.71
CA ARG A 568 -17.24 8.88 -8.68
C ARG A 568 -17.70 9.16 -10.10
N ARG A 569 -16.91 9.98 -10.79
CA ARG A 569 -17.17 10.36 -12.18
C ARG A 569 -16.58 9.33 -13.14
N PRO A 570 -17.37 8.78 -14.08
CA PRO A 570 -16.87 7.80 -15.04
C PRO A 570 -16.17 8.47 -16.25
N LEU A 571 -15.04 7.89 -16.62
CA LEU A 571 -14.30 8.13 -17.86
C LEU A 571 -14.22 6.81 -18.64
N LEU A 572 -14.84 6.75 -19.81
CA LEU A 572 -14.77 5.60 -20.70
C LEU A 572 -13.65 5.79 -21.72
N VAL A 573 -12.70 4.86 -21.78
CA VAL A 573 -11.63 4.85 -22.78
C VAL A 573 -11.85 3.67 -23.72
N VAL A 574 -12.31 3.93 -24.93
CA VAL A 574 -12.55 2.91 -25.95
C VAL A 574 -11.32 2.78 -26.83
N VAL A 575 -10.73 1.59 -26.92
CA VAL A 575 -9.53 1.32 -27.72
C VAL A 575 -9.91 0.38 -28.85
N THR A 576 -10.01 0.89 -30.08
CA THR A 576 -10.49 0.13 -31.23
C THR A 576 -10.01 0.73 -32.54
N ASP A 577 -10.05 -0.05 -33.62
CA ASP A 577 -9.91 0.41 -35.00
C ASP A 577 -11.27 0.79 -35.64
N GLY A 578 -12.37 0.67 -34.88
CA GLY A 578 -13.73 1.01 -35.30
C GLY A 578 -14.43 -0.03 -36.17
N ARG A 579 -13.80 -1.17 -36.49
CA ARG A 579 -14.36 -2.16 -37.42
C ARG A 579 -15.40 -3.06 -36.75
N ALA A 580 -16.66 -2.66 -36.69
CA ALA A 580 -17.72 -3.55 -36.21
C ALA A 580 -18.00 -4.70 -37.22
N THR A 581 -17.59 -5.93 -36.89
CA THR A 581 -17.62 -7.08 -37.82
C THR A 581 -18.44 -8.27 -37.31
N SER A 582 -19.15 -8.13 -36.18
CA SER A 582 -19.93 -9.20 -35.55
C SER A 582 -21.45 -8.92 -35.55
N GLY A 583 -22.22 -9.85 -36.12
CA GLY A 583 -23.68 -9.79 -36.23
C GLY A 583 -24.21 -9.06 -37.46
N ALA A 584 -25.53 -9.16 -37.71
CA ALA A 584 -26.22 -8.32 -38.69
C ALA A 584 -26.22 -6.86 -38.20
N ASP A 585 -26.12 -5.90 -39.13
CA ASP A 585 -26.13 -4.46 -38.86
C ASP A 585 -25.13 -4.01 -37.79
N ALA A 586 -23.97 -4.68 -37.72
CA ALA A 586 -22.96 -4.50 -36.67
C ALA A 586 -22.58 -3.04 -36.41
N VAL A 587 -22.42 -2.24 -37.47
CA VAL A 587 -22.11 -0.81 -37.39
C VAL A 587 -23.27 -0.02 -36.76
N GLN A 588 -24.50 -0.25 -37.22
CA GLN A 588 -25.69 0.44 -36.70
C GLN A 588 -25.93 0.10 -35.23
N ARG A 589 -25.75 -1.16 -34.82
CA ARG A 589 -25.84 -1.57 -33.41
C ARG A 589 -24.77 -0.90 -32.54
N ALA A 590 -23.55 -0.77 -33.05
CA ALA A 590 -22.48 -0.09 -32.32
C ALA A 590 -22.79 1.41 -32.14
N GLN A 591 -23.33 2.08 -33.16
CA GLN A 591 -23.78 3.47 -33.08
C GLN A 591 -24.92 3.66 -32.07
N GLN A 592 -25.90 2.74 -32.05
CA GLN A 592 -26.98 2.77 -31.06
C GLN A 592 -26.45 2.58 -29.63
N ALA A 593 -25.52 1.64 -29.42
CA ALA A 593 -24.88 1.43 -28.12
C ALA A 593 -24.06 2.64 -27.67
N ALA A 594 -23.34 3.29 -28.60
CA ALA A 594 -22.64 4.55 -28.36
C ALA A 594 -23.60 5.67 -27.92
N GLY A 595 -24.77 5.77 -28.56
CA GLY A 595 -25.80 6.75 -28.20
C GLY A 595 -26.34 6.62 -26.76
N LEU A 596 -26.29 5.42 -26.15
CA LEU A 596 -26.68 5.21 -24.74
C LEU A 596 -25.66 5.81 -23.76
N LEU A 597 -24.39 5.87 -24.16
CA LEU A 597 -23.28 6.38 -23.36
C LEU A 597 -23.06 7.88 -23.56
N ALA A 598 -23.39 8.39 -24.76
CA ALA A 598 -23.26 9.78 -25.15
C ALA A 598 -24.00 10.72 -24.17
N GLY A 599 -23.33 11.79 -23.73
CA GLY A 599 -23.87 12.80 -22.82
C GLY A 599 -23.89 12.41 -21.33
N ASN A 600 -23.91 11.11 -21.01
CA ASN A 600 -23.92 10.61 -19.62
C ASN A 600 -22.52 10.29 -19.09
N VAL A 601 -21.59 9.94 -19.98
CA VAL A 601 -20.23 9.50 -19.62
C VAL A 601 -19.21 10.30 -20.43
N THR A 602 -18.18 10.81 -19.77
CA THR A 602 -17.05 11.41 -20.50
C THR A 602 -16.28 10.29 -21.19
N SER A 603 -16.08 10.40 -22.50
CA SER A 603 -15.52 9.30 -23.29
C SER A 603 -14.30 9.77 -24.10
N VAL A 604 -13.36 8.87 -24.31
CA VAL A 604 -12.18 9.03 -25.18
C VAL A 604 -12.12 7.81 -26.10
N VAL A 605 -11.94 8.02 -27.40
CA VAL A 605 -11.72 6.95 -28.37
C VAL A 605 -10.27 6.98 -28.81
N MET A 606 -9.55 5.91 -28.49
CA MET A 606 -8.17 5.67 -28.90
C MET A 606 -8.13 4.88 -30.21
N ASP A 607 -7.68 5.55 -31.26
CA ASP A 607 -7.65 5.03 -32.62
C ASP A 607 -6.40 4.19 -32.88
N CYS A 608 -6.62 2.91 -33.19
CA CYS A 608 -5.60 1.91 -33.46
C CYS A 608 -5.25 1.78 -34.96
N GLU A 609 -5.84 2.58 -35.85
CA GLU A 609 -5.49 2.57 -37.27
C GLU A 609 -4.09 3.16 -37.51
N SER A 610 -3.21 2.35 -38.10
CA SER A 610 -1.87 2.75 -38.53
C SER A 610 -1.69 2.50 -40.03
N GLY A 611 -1.23 3.50 -40.80
CA GLY A 611 -0.90 3.34 -42.22
C GLY A 611 -1.39 4.47 -43.14
N LYS A 612 -1.06 4.37 -44.43
CA LYS A 612 -1.40 5.36 -45.48
C LYS A 612 -2.86 5.30 -45.96
N MET A 613 -3.59 4.22 -45.64
CA MET A 613 -5.02 4.07 -45.92
C MET A 613 -5.76 3.93 -44.59
N ARG A 614 -6.57 4.92 -44.23
CA ARG A 614 -7.39 4.98 -43.00
C ARG A 614 -8.86 4.91 -43.38
N LEU A 615 -9.65 4.12 -42.66
CA LEU A 615 -11.10 4.01 -42.90
C LEU A 615 -11.89 5.03 -42.09
N GLY A 616 -11.30 5.62 -41.03
CA GLY A 616 -11.92 6.70 -40.25
C GLY A 616 -13.04 6.25 -39.30
N LEU A 617 -13.29 4.94 -39.17
CA LEU A 617 -14.41 4.37 -38.42
C LEU A 617 -14.33 4.67 -36.91
N ALA A 618 -13.12 4.78 -36.35
CA ALA A 618 -12.92 5.18 -34.96
C ALA A 618 -13.27 6.66 -34.72
N ALA A 619 -13.07 7.53 -35.72
CA ALA A 619 -13.46 8.93 -35.64
C ALA A 619 -14.99 9.08 -35.70
N ASP A 620 -15.65 8.32 -36.57
CA ASP A 620 -17.11 8.27 -36.64
C ASP A 620 -17.72 7.78 -35.32
N LEU A 621 -17.12 6.75 -34.70
CA LEU A 621 -17.53 6.27 -33.38
C LEU A 621 -17.35 7.35 -32.30
N ALA A 622 -16.24 8.09 -32.34
CA ALA A 622 -15.96 9.17 -31.39
C ALA A 622 -17.02 10.27 -31.48
N GLU A 623 -17.45 10.63 -32.69
CA GLU A 623 -18.52 11.60 -32.90
C GLU A 623 -19.85 11.12 -32.29
N HIS A 624 -20.22 9.86 -32.50
CA HIS A 624 -21.44 9.27 -31.93
C HIS A 624 -21.41 9.18 -30.39
N LEU A 625 -20.22 8.97 -29.80
CA LEU A 625 -20.02 8.98 -28.35
C LEU A 625 -19.94 10.40 -27.74
N GLY A 626 -19.74 11.43 -28.57
CA GLY A 626 -19.31 12.75 -28.09
C GLY A 626 -17.94 12.73 -27.41
N ALA A 627 -17.06 11.83 -27.86
CA ALA A 627 -15.76 11.53 -27.26
C ALA A 627 -14.61 12.34 -27.88
N GLU A 628 -13.52 12.53 -27.14
CA GLU A 628 -12.25 12.99 -27.71
C GLU A 628 -11.62 11.85 -28.55
N HIS A 629 -11.28 12.12 -29.81
CA HIS A 629 -10.57 11.17 -30.68
C HIS A 629 -9.06 11.38 -30.56
N VAL A 630 -8.31 10.31 -30.28
CA VAL A 630 -6.86 10.35 -30.06
C VAL A 630 -6.17 9.17 -30.75
N PRO A 631 -5.20 9.41 -31.64
CA PRO A 631 -4.36 8.33 -32.18
C PRO A 631 -3.52 7.66 -31.09
N VAL A 632 -3.41 6.32 -31.10
CA VAL A 632 -2.61 5.58 -30.10
C VAL A 632 -1.15 6.05 -30.04
N THR A 633 -0.56 6.46 -31.17
CA THR A 633 0.81 6.99 -31.25
C THR A 633 1.00 8.32 -30.52
N GLU A 634 -0.06 9.11 -30.35
CA GLU A 634 0.00 10.43 -29.69
C GLU A 634 -0.13 10.34 -28.16
N VAL A 635 -0.45 9.16 -27.62
CA VAL A 635 -0.53 8.94 -26.17
C VAL A 635 0.83 9.10 -25.48
N ALA A 636 1.93 8.88 -26.21
CA ALA A 636 3.32 9.07 -25.76
C ALA A 636 3.88 10.49 -26.01
N ALA A 637 3.25 11.27 -26.88
CA ALA A 637 3.92 12.36 -27.60
C ALA A 637 4.08 13.69 -26.81
N ASP A 638 3.56 13.80 -25.59
CA ASP A 638 3.77 15.01 -24.76
C ASP A 638 5.23 15.18 -24.29
N THR A 639 6.08 14.15 -24.44
CA THR A 639 7.52 14.25 -24.12
C THR A 639 8.37 14.80 -25.27
N LEU A 640 8.05 14.49 -26.53
CA LEU A 640 8.84 14.94 -27.69
C LEU A 640 8.58 16.41 -28.05
N ALA A 641 7.32 16.87 -27.97
CA ALA A 641 7.00 18.27 -28.26
C ALA A 641 7.53 19.24 -27.16
N GLY A 642 7.55 18.78 -25.91
CA GLY A 642 8.14 19.50 -24.78
C GLY A 642 9.66 19.59 -24.89
N ALA A 643 10.35 18.45 -25.10
CA ALA A 643 11.81 18.40 -25.19
C ALA A 643 12.39 19.12 -26.41
N VAL A 644 11.65 19.18 -27.53
CA VAL A 644 12.08 19.90 -28.73
C VAL A 644 11.84 21.41 -28.60
N ARG A 645 10.79 21.87 -27.91
CA ARG A 645 10.59 23.30 -27.64
C ARG A 645 11.64 23.86 -26.68
N THR A 646 12.10 23.08 -25.69
CA THR A 646 13.16 23.53 -24.77
C THR A 646 14.54 23.61 -25.43
N ARG A 647 14.81 22.82 -26.48
CA ARG A 647 16.07 22.90 -27.25
C ARG A 647 16.09 24.00 -28.32
N ILE A 648 14.93 24.41 -28.84
CA ILE A 648 14.84 25.49 -29.85
C ILE A 648 14.79 26.88 -29.20
N SER A 649 14.27 27.00 -27.98
CA SER A 649 14.23 28.29 -27.24
C SER A 649 15.50 28.61 -26.43
N GLY A 650 16.47 27.69 -26.35
CA GLY A 650 17.77 27.90 -25.71
C GLY A 650 18.91 28.36 -26.64
N ARG A 651 18.61 28.69 -27.91
CA ARG A 651 19.61 29.17 -28.89
C ARG A 651 19.31 30.57 -29.47
N ALA A 652 18.34 31.26 -28.88
CA ALA A 652 18.07 32.67 -29.13
C ALA A 652 17.96 33.40 -27.78
N ALA A 653 19.10 33.55 -27.11
CA ALA A 653 19.36 34.52 -26.06
C ALA A 653 20.83 34.94 -26.18
#